data_AF-A0A1Z5JYC7-F1
#
_entry.id   AF-A0A1Z5JYC7-F1
#
_cell.length_a   1.000
_cell.length_b   1.000
_cell.length_c   1.000
_cell.angle_alpha   90.00
_cell.angle_beta   90.00
_cell.angle_gamma   90.00
#
_symmetry.space_group_name_H-M   'P 1'
#
loop_
_entity.id
_entity.type
_entity.pdbx_description
1 polymer ?
#
loop_
_entity_poly.entity_id
_entity_poly.type
_entity_poly.pdbx_seq_one_letter_code
_entity_poly.pdbx_strand_id
1 'polypeptide(L)'
;MNRFSLLLLVIVGSTTCQAASWSDFFDYAWIYHPKYSVERNLGFGDFAESPPESCPATTTCAPVCVANATDCPTQCEEGEELCSDGSCKPACLGDEETLCGEDAERCTTLPITCKREIDFYDSCKEKYAAFYETEAVCIEAQIDEIPLLSFTDPAFMFCYFWILCVSLLTFLWCLFNQKIFPVAGSEVAMKEEGWSQTGYKRHWIGIIIHGMVMTTLWGIQFLLFLLTVFYYMQQGAISRWEPVFEDEVQVLIAFEVVWFVGLLWSFAYRWPLSVQSIFLRRCTLDQASFVAIVARQKQVEIIDEFKLSESIIQMIAMPINSIFYFLFSYPYVPPGYDITYCEVAVDKMTGTRRFFHRMCRYVYDEETAMYSIGYMDVGKTMENFLKQSRGLTSEEAKKRLHTVGLNVIPMEKPTIFKNIFQEFCKFFYLYQTFLVWTWAPYWYYYMAITHSVVRITGGVVVGIFQYMSDSVLYQISHVKGTVKVLRDGNLASIPVTDLVPGDIVALERGSVYCDMVIVKAEHLVVDESALTGEATPIAKVPIDSSLQGEAYSAKHHAIYTVSAGTTILECGENHQDFGLVLSTGTFTTKGKLLSDVLSYQRHKFKFDDEVKVVLCILLLQGIFLVTMVFHFLQDQVSVFKPS
;
A
#
# COMPACT_ATOMS: atom_id res chain seq x y z
N MET A 1 -15.13 21.60 -14.66
CA MET A 1 -14.66 20.27 -15.12
C MET A 1 -13.72 20.32 -16.34
N ASN A 2 -13.79 21.28 -17.27
CA ASN A 2 -12.99 21.24 -18.52
C ASN A 2 -11.52 21.73 -18.46
N ARG A 3 -11.01 22.28 -17.35
CA ARG A 3 -9.61 22.74 -17.26
C ARG A 3 -8.65 21.76 -16.57
N PHE A 4 -9.17 20.79 -15.81
CA PHE A 4 -8.36 19.78 -15.12
C PHE A 4 -8.00 18.59 -16.02
N SER A 5 -8.91 18.18 -16.91
CA SER A 5 -8.59 17.16 -17.95
C SER A 5 -7.56 17.66 -18.97
N LEU A 6 -7.52 18.97 -19.24
CA LEU A 6 -6.50 19.54 -20.12
C LEU A 6 -5.11 19.53 -19.47
N LEU A 7 -5.01 19.69 -18.14
CA LEU A 7 -3.74 19.64 -17.41
C LEU A 7 -3.19 18.20 -17.33
N LEU A 8 -4.07 17.21 -17.16
CA LEU A 8 -3.71 15.79 -17.21
C LEU A 8 -3.31 15.34 -18.63
N LEU A 9 -3.96 15.86 -19.67
CA LEU A 9 -3.55 15.63 -21.06
C LEU A 9 -2.24 16.34 -21.42
N VAL A 10 -1.88 17.45 -20.76
CA VAL A 10 -0.57 18.11 -20.95
C VAL A 10 0.53 17.36 -20.19
N ILE A 11 0.25 16.78 -19.02
CA ILE A 11 1.25 15.97 -18.29
C ILE A 11 1.48 14.62 -19.00
N VAL A 12 0.43 13.94 -19.46
CA VAL A 12 0.54 12.70 -20.24
C VAL A 12 0.97 12.95 -21.70
N GLY A 13 0.64 14.12 -22.25
CA GLY A 13 1.05 14.54 -23.61
C GLY A 13 2.49 15.08 -23.68
N SER A 14 3.05 15.57 -22.56
CA SER A 14 4.46 15.98 -22.51
C SER A 14 5.41 14.79 -22.47
N THR A 15 4.94 13.60 -22.10
CA THR A 15 5.70 12.34 -22.19
C THR A 15 5.66 11.68 -23.57
N THR A 16 4.88 12.19 -24.53
CA THR A 16 4.70 11.56 -25.86
C THR A 16 5.24 12.38 -27.05
N CYS A 17 5.86 13.54 -26.82
CA CYS A 17 6.43 14.35 -27.93
C CYS A 17 7.92 14.08 -28.24
N GLN A 18 8.51 13.02 -27.68
CA GLN A 18 9.86 12.59 -28.04
C GLN A 18 10.02 11.07 -28.22
N ALA A 19 8.90 10.34 -28.30
CA ALA A 19 8.91 8.95 -28.71
C ALA A 19 8.49 8.88 -30.18
N ALA A 20 9.47 9.02 -31.07
CA ALA A 20 9.43 8.25 -32.31
C ALA A 20 9.31 6.76 -31.92
N SER A 21 8.55 5.99 -32.70
CA SER A 21 8.15 4.56 -32.59
C SER A 21 8.52 3.72 -31.34
N TRP A 22 7.64 2.80 -30.95
CA TRP A 22 7.92 1.81 -29.88
C TRP A 22 9.13 0.89 -30.15
N SER A 23 9.66 0.84 -31.38
CA SER A 23 10.98 0.30 -31.69
C SER A 23 12.09 1.11 -31.02
N ASP A 24 11.96 2.43 -31.01
CA ASP A 24 12.97 3.37 -30.54
C ASP A 24 13.08 3.37 -29.02
N PHE A 25 12.05 2.95 -28.26
CA PHE A 25 12.17 2.75 -26.81
C PHE A 25 12.99 1.50 -26.47
N PHE A 26 12.84 0.42 -27.25
CA PHE A 26 13.70 -0.76 -27.12
C PHE A 26 15.11 -0.47 -27.64
N ASP A 27 15.25 0.28 -28.74
CA ASP A 27 16.54 0.71 -29.24
C ASP A 27 17.22 1.68 -28.26
N TYR A 28 16.54 2.67 -27.67
CA TYR A 28 17.16 3.61 -26.72
C TYR A 28 17.48 3.01 -25.35
N ALA A 29 16.69 2.05 -24.86
CA ALA A 29 17.03 1.30 -23.65
C ALA A 29 18.22 0.35 -23.89
N TRP A 30 18.47 -0.05 -25.14
CA TRP A 30 19.59 -0.89 -25.57
C TRP A 30 20.78 -0.14 -26.20
N ILE A 31 20.66 1.15 -26.53
CA ILE A 31 21.77 1.97 -27.07
C ILE A 31 22.83 2.29 -26.00
N TYR A 32 22.55 2.02 -24.72
CA TYR A 32 23.60 1.82 -23.72
C TYR A 32 23.96 0.33 -23.59
N HIS A 33 24.39 -0.26 -24.69
CA HIS A 33 25.55 -1.15 -24.59
C HIS A 33 26.64 -0.36 -23.86
N PRO A 34 27.42 -0.96 -22.95
CA PRO A 34 28.79 -0.52 -22.87
C PRO A 34 29.35 -0.76 -24.28
N LYS A 35 29.41 0.31 -25.09
CA LYS A 35 30.61 0.52 -25.87
C LYS A 35 31.71 0.33 -24.83
N TYR A 36 32.40 -0.80 -24.91
CA TYR A 36 33.80 -0.87 -24.52
C TYR A 36 34.47 0.30 -25.24
N SER A 37 34.41 1.45 -24.60
CA SER A 37 35.07 2.66 -25.00
C SER A 37 36.50 2.45 -24.56
N VAL A 38 37.23 1.73 -25.41
CA VAL A 38 38.60 2.13 -25.76
C VAL A 38 38.51 3.45 -26.55
N GLU A 39 37.89 4.45 -25.94
CA GLU A 39 37.88 5.85 -26.35
C GLU A 39 38.16 6.66 -25.08
N ARG A 40 39.35 6.44 -24.52
CA ARG A 40 40.02 7.44 -23.70
C ARG A 40 41.34 7.81 -24.38
N ASN A 41 41.31 8.97 -25.01
CA ASN A 41 42.44 9.83 -25.34
C ASN A 41 43.51 9.29 -26.30
N LEU A 42 43.24 9.27 -27.60
CA LEU A 42 44.28 9.59 -28.59
C LEU A 42 43.73 10.64 -29.55
N GLY A 43 44.20 11.87 -29.35
CA GLY A 43 44.01 12.95 -30.31
C GLY A 43 44.69 12.61 -31.62
N PHE A 44 44.17 13.21 -32.68
CA PHE A 44 44.82 13.29 -33.98
C PHE A 44 46.29 13.70 -33.86
N GLY A 45 47.18 12.89 -34.42
CA GLY A 45 48.59 13.18 -34.62
C GLY A 45 49.50 12.47 -33.63
N ASP A 46 50.08 11.33 -34.05
CA ASP A 46 51.53 11.17 -34.14
C ASP A 46 51.88 9.78 -34.68
N PHE A 47 52.83 9.76 -35.62
CA PHE A 47 53.40 8.57 -36.22
C PHE A 47 54.27 7.82 -35.21
N ALA A 48 54.18 6.49 -35.27
CA ALA A 48 55.24 5.50 -35.06
C ALA A 48 56.37 5.83 -34.07
N GLU A 49 56.30 5.26 -32.86
CA GLU A 49 57.49 4.81 -32.12
C GLU A 49 57.21 3.42 -31.52
N SER A 50 58.25 2.56 -31.59
CA SER A 50 58.37 1.12 -31.27
C SER A 50 57.50 0.53 -30.14
N PRO A 51 57.10 -0.75 -30.22
CA PRO A 51 56.33 -1.41 -29.16
C PRO A 51 57.21 -1.67 -27.91
N PRO A 52 56.63 -1.58 -26.70
CA PRO A 52 57.30 -2.06 -25.49
C PRO A 52 57.38 -3.58 -25.52
N GLU A 53 58.54 -4.12 -25.14
CA GLU A 53 58.71 -5.55 -24.86
C GLU A 53 57.75 -5.94 -23.71
N SER A 54 56.88 -6.92 -24.00
CA SER A 54 55.90 -7.61 -23.12
C SER A 54 54.56 -6.90 -22.84
N CYS A 55 53.50 -7.39 -23.51
CA CYS A 55 52.12 -7.34 -23.04
C CYS A 55 51.71 -8.74 -22.49
N PRO A 56 50.80 -8.81 -21.51
CA PRO A 56 50.28 -10.09 -21.00
C PRO A 56 49.51 -10.82 -22.11
N ALA A 57 49.74 -12.12 -22.21
CA ALA A 57 49.09 -12.97 -23.19
C ALA A 57 47.59 -13.11 -22.89
N THR A 58 46.77 -12.25 -23.49
CA THR A 58 45.46 -12.53 -24.11
C THR A 58 44.85 -11.21 -24.60
N THR A 59 44.29 -11.23 -25.82
CA THR A 59 43.56 -10.16 -26.51
C THR A 59 44.40 -9.16 -27.34
N THR A 60 44.72 -9.57 -28.57
CA THR A 60 44.79 -8.65 -29.72
C THR A 60 43.85 -9.18 -30.80
N CYS A 61 42.59 -8.75 -30.77
CA CYS A 61 41.69 -8.90 -31.92
C CYS A 61 41.34 -7.49 -32.42
N ALA A 62 41.85 -7.12 -33.59
CA ALA A 62 41.25 -6.06 -34.38
C ALA A 62 40.07 -6.68 -35.14
N PRO A 63 38.87 -6.08 -35.15
CA PRO A 63 37.72 -6.67 -35.84
C PRO A 63 37.93 -6.53 -37.36
N VAL A 64 38.05 -7.64 -38.06
CA VAL A 64 37.89 -7.70 -39.52
C VAL A 64 36.59 -8.44 -39.79
N CYS A 65 35.49 -7.70 -39.94
CA CYS A 65 34.22 -8.25 -40.41
C CYS A 65 34.25 -8.27 -41.95
N VAL A 66 34.39 -9.45 -42.56
CA VAL A 66 34.30 -9.62 -44.01
C VAL A 66 32.86 -10.02 -44.35
N ALA A 67 32.05 -9.07 -44.82
CA ALA A 67 30.68 -9.34 -45.26
C ALA A 67 30.60 -9.60 -46.78
N ASN A 68 31.64 -9.22 -47.52
CA ASN A 68 31.72 -9.31 -48.99
C ASN A 68 33.14 -9.64 -49.46
N ALA A 69 33.27 -10.17 -50.68
CA ALA A 69 34.57 -10.56 -51.26
C ALA A 69 35.60 -9.41 -51.36
N THR A 70 35.14 -8.16 -51.32
CA THR A 70 35.97 -6.95 -51.35
C THR A 70 36.64 -6.61 -50.03
N ASP A 71 36.21 -7.22 -48.92
CA ASP A 71 36.67 -6.89 -47.57
C ASP A 71 37.82 -7.82 -47.10
N CYS A 72 38.18 -8.84 -47.89
CA CYS A 72 39.36 -9.66 -47.62
C CYS A 72 40.63 -8.86 -47.97
N PRO A 73 41.69 -8.89 -47.13
CA PRO A 73 42.94 -8.23 -47.46
C PRO A 73 43.54 -8.88 -48.71
N THR A 74 43.72 -8.09 -49.77
CA THR A 74 44.10 -8.54 -51.12
C THR A 74 45.58 -8.34 -51.45
N GLN A 75 46.40 -7.92 -50.48
CA GLN A 75 47.84 -7.67 -50.70
C GLN A 75 48.71 -8.75 -50.08
N CYS A 76 49.43 -9.48 -50.94
CA CYS A 76 50.62 -10.25 -50.56
C CYS A 76 51.82 -9.29 -50.44
N GLU A 77 52.86 -9.67 -49.69
CA GLU A 77 54.09 -8.88 -49.58
C GLU A 77 54.77 -8.68 -50.94
N GLU A 78 55.60 -7.63 -51.10
CA GLU A 78 56.26 -7.32 -52.37
C GLU A 78 57.08 -8.51 -52.90
N GLY A 79 56.62 -9.09 -54.02
CA GLY A 79 57.27 -10.23 -54.69
C GLY A 79 56.42 -11.51 -54.77
N GLU A 80 55.21 -11.53 -54.22
CA GLU A 80 54.30 -12.67 -54.29
C GLU A 80 52.95 -12.35 -54.94
N GLU A 81 52.40 -13.31 -55.68
CA GLU A 81 51.05 -13.25 -56.27
C GLU A 81 50.14 -14.27 -55.60
N LEU A 82 48.85 -13.92 -55.49
CA LEU A 82 47.85 -14.77 -54.84
C LEU A 82 47.38 -15.87 -55.80
N CYS A 83 47.67 -17.13 -55.49
CA CYS A 83 47.28 -18.25 -56.34
C CYS A 83 45.86 -18.74 -56.06
N SER A 84 45.32 -19.60 -56.94
CA SER A 84 43.93 -20.08 -56.93
C SER A 84 43.53 -20.88 -55.69
N ASP A 85 44.49 -21.24 -54.84
CA ASP A 85 44.32 -21.92 -53.56
C ASP A 85 44.30 -20.95 -52.35
N GLY A 86 44.37 -19.63 -52.58
CA GLY A 86 44.37 -18.60 -51.52
C GLY A 86 45.72 -18.40 -50.82
N SER A 87 46.78 -19.05 -51.32
CA SER A 87 48.15 -18.90 -50.82
C SER A 87 48.91 -17.81 -51.60
N CYS A 88 49.73 -17.01 -50.91
CA CYS A 88 50.67 -16.09 -51.57
C CYS A 88 51.93 -16.90 -51.93
N LYS A 89 52.30 -16.89 -53.21
CA LYS A 89 53.49 -17.59 -53.72
C LYS A 89 54.26 -16.67 -54.69
N PRO A 90 55.59 -16.83 -54.82
CA PRO A 90 56.44 -15.92 -55.60
C PRO A 90 56.27 -15.98 -57.13
N ALA A 91 55.38 -16.82 -57.69
CA ALA A 91 54.90 -16.80 -59.07
C ALA A 91 53.87 -17.94 -59.25
N CYS A 92 52.64 -17.65 -59.70
CA CYS A 92 51.67 -18.70 -60.01
C CYS A 92 52.01 -19.33 -61.38
N LEU A 93 52.84 -20.37 -61.37
CA LEU A 93 53.12 -21.23 -62.53
C LEU A 93 51.87 -22.05 -62.85
N GLY A 94 51.23 -21.75 -63.98
CA GLY A 94 50.22 -22.63 -64.58
C GLY A 94 50.89 -23.92 -65.06
N ASP A 95 50.32 -25.06 -64.69
CA ASP A 95 50.79 -26.38 -65.11
C ASP A 95 50.73 -26.52 -66.65
N GLU A 96 51.88 -26.52 -67.30
CA GLU A 96 52.04 -27.05 -68.66
C GLU A 96 52.49 -28.51 -68.58
N GLU A 97 51.54 -29.44 -68.74
CA GLU A 97 51.87 -30.76 -69.26
C GLU A 97 51.34 -30.91 -70.70
N THR A 98 52.31 -31.05 -71.60
CA THR A 98 52.30 -31.81 -72.87
C THR A 98 52.16 -31.09 -74.23
N LEU A 99 53.28 -31.20 -74.96
CA LEU A 99 53.45 -31.49 -76.40
C LEU A 99 53.36 -30.32 -77.41
N CYS A 100 54.54 -29.81 -77.79
CA CYS A 100 54.84 -29.46 -79.19
C CYS A 100 56.29 -29.87 -79.51
N GLY A 101 56.43 -30.88 -80.39
CA GLY A 101 57.70 -31.25 -81.00
C GLY A 101 58.07 -30.31 -82.15
N GLU A 102 59.34 -30.39 -82.55
CA GLU A 102 60.04 -29.52 -83.49
C GLU A 102 59.31 -29.37 -84.86
N ASP A 103 59.26 -28.12 -85.34
CA ASP A 103 58.87 -27.67 -86.67
C ASP A 103 57.43 -27.93 -87.15
N ALA A 104 56.54 -26.94 -86.97
CA ALA A 104 55.68 -26.42 -88.05
C ALA A 104 54.79 -25.26 -87.59
N GLU A 105 54.83 -24.18 -88.37
CA GLU A 105 53.98 -23.01 -88.31
C GLU A 105 52.47 -23.35 -88.36
N ARG A 106 51.77 -23.25 -87.22
CA ARG A 106 50.36 -22.80 -87.08
C ARG A 106 49.84 -23.05 -85.66
N CYS A 107 49.90 -22.02 -84.81
CA CYS A 107 48.99 -21.87 -83.67
C CYS A 107 48.34 -20.48 -83.74
N THR A 108 47.64 -20.22 -84.84
CA THR A 108 46.68 -19.12 -84.91
C THR A 108 45.29 -19.67 -84.64
N THR A 109 44.62 -19.07 -83.65
CA THR A 109 43.20 -19.14 -83.31
C THR A 109 42.66 -20.40 -82.63
N LEU A 110 42.53 -20.32 -81.30
CA LEU A 110 41.34 -20.77 -80.57
C LEU A 110 41.01 -19.72 -79.49
N PRO A 111 39.78 -19.17 -79.47
CA PRO A 111 39.33 -18.23 -78.46
C PRO A 111 38.48 -18.94 -77.39
N ILE A 112 38.17 -18.22 -76.31
CA ILE A 112 37.04 -18.41 -75.37
C ILE A 112 37.33 -19.21 -74.08
N THR A 113 37.55 -18.40 -73.04
CA THR A 113 37.00 -18.46 -71.66
C THR A 113 37.14 -19.73 -70.83
N CYS A 114 37.84 -19.59 -69.70
CA CYS A 114 37.36 -20.04 -68.41
C CYS A 114 37.71 -18.97 -67.37
N LYS A 115 36.87 -17.94 -67.23
CA LYS A 115 36.79 -17.20 -65.97
C LYS A 115 36.02 -18.11 -65.03
N ARG A 116 36.72 -19.00 -64.32
CA ARG A 116 36.12 -19.67 -63.18
C ARG A 116 35.95 -18.56 -62.13
N GLU A 117 34.72 -18.23 -61.76
CA GLU A 117 34.47 -17.47 -60.53
C GLU A 117 35.14 -18.27 -59.41
N ILE A 118 36.26 -17.76 -58.93
CA ILE A 118 36.87 -18.25 -57.71
C ILE A 118 36.05 -17.62 -56.61
N ASP A 119 35.35 -18.43 -55.82
CA ASP A 119 34.69 -18.00 -54.59
C ASP A 119 35.79 -17.63 -53.58
N PHE A 120 36.32 -16.42 -53.75
CA PHE A 120 37.35 -15.80 -52.91
C PHE A 120 36.94 -15.79 -51.43
N TYR A 121 35.63 -15.79 -51.20
CA TYR A 121 35.00 -15.88 -49.89
C TYR A 121 35.31 -17.19 -49.16
N ASP A 122 35.21 -18.34 -49.81
CA ASP A 122 35.39 -19.64 -49.14
C ASP A 122 36.86 -19.89 -48.75
N SER A 123 37.80 -19.50 -49.60
CA SER A 123 39.23 -19.64 -49.33
C SER A 123 39.73 -18.64 -48.27
N CYS A 124 39.19 -17.41 -48.27
CA CYS A 124 39.44 -16.43 -47.21
C CYS A 124 38.84 -16.91 -45.87
N LYS A 125 37.63 -17.47 -45.89
CA LYS A 125 36.97 -18.06 -44.72
C LYS A 125 37.77 -19.23 -44.13
N GLU A 126 38.37 -20.08 -44.97
CA GLU A 126 39.26 -21.17 -44.52
C GLU A 126 40.55 -20.64 -43.87
N LYS A 127 41.18 -19.63 -44.49
CA LYS A 127 42.45 -19.05 -44.00
C LYS A 127 42.29 -18.31 -42.67
N TYR A 128 41.15 -17.66 -42.46
CA TYR A 128 40.81 -16.98 -41.21
C TYR A 128 39.91 -17.81 -40.28
N ALA A 129 39.62 -19.08 -40.62
CA ALA A 129 38.80 -19.98 -39.81
C ALA A 129 39.38 -20.14 -38.39
N ALA A 130 40.70 -20.24 -38.28
CA ALA A 130 41.39 -20.31 -37.00
C ALA A 130 41.20 -19.04 -36.15
N PHE A 131 41.07 -17.86 -36.77
CA PHE A 131 40.80 -16.59 -36.09
C PHE A 131 39.36 -16.56 -35.53
N TYR A 132 38.38 -17.02 -36.32
CA TYR A 132 36.99 -17.16 -35.88
C TYR A 132 36.82 -18.27 -34.83
N GLU A 133 37.56 -19.38 -34.92
CA GLU A 133 37.61 -20.39 -33.86
C GLU A 133 38.21 -19.81 -32.57
N THR A 134 39.27 -19.00 -32.63
CA THR A 134 39.79 -18.33 -31.43
C THR A 134 38.85 -17.25 -30.88
N GLU A 135 38.09 -16.55 -31.73
CA GLU A 135 37.05 -15.60 -31.31
C GLU A 135 35.89 -16.36 -30.64
N ALA A 136 35.42 -17.46 -31.22
CA ALA A 136 34.41 -18.32 -30.63
C ALA A 136 34.88 -18.94 -29.31
N VAL A 137 36.14 -19.36 -29.21
CA VAL A 137 36.75 -19.86 -27.96
C VAL A 137 36.93 -18.74 -26.93
N CYS A 138 37.23 -17.50 -27.34
CA CYS A 138 37.26 -16.36 -26.43
C CYS A 138 35.86 -15.96 -25.95
N ILE A 139 34.85 -16.04 -26.84
CA ILE A 139 33.45 -15.79 -26.50
C ILE A 139 32.93 -16.91 -25.58
N GLU A 140 33.21 -18.18 -25.84
CA GLU A 140 32.88 -19.29 -24.95
C GLU A 140 33.59 -19.16 -23.60
N ALA A 141 34.87 -18.76 -23.57
CA ALA A 141 35.60 -18.47 -22.34
C ALA A 141 35.01 -17.27 -21.57
N GLN A 142 34.55 -16.21 -22.26
CA GLN A 142 33.82 -15.09 -21.65
C GLN A 142 32.41 -15.47 -21.18
N ILE A 143 31.74 -16.41 -21.86
CA ILE A 143 30.43 -16.94 -21.45
C ILE A 143 30.57 -17.83 -20.21
N ASP A 144 31.64 -18.63 -20.11
CA ASP A 144 31.99 -19.40 -18.91
C ASP A 144 32.45 -18.49 -17.74
N GLU A 145 32.88 -17.26 -18.03
CA GLU A 145 33.13 -16.20 -17.05
C GLU A 145 31.91 -15.32 -16.73
N ILE A 146 30.72 -15.59 -17.30
CA ILE A 146 29.49 -14.95 -16.79
C ILE A 146 29.41 -15.35 -15.32
N PRO A 147 29.48 -14.40 -14.37
CA PRO A 147 29.51 -14.74 -12.96
C PRO A 147 28.21 -15.45 -12.63
N LEU A 148 28.30 -16.78 -12.48
CA LEU A 148 27.27 -17.60 -11.87
C LEU A 148 26.96 -16.93 -10.53
N LEU A 149 25.79 -16.28 -10.49
CA LEU A 149 25.23 -15.45 -9.41
C LEU A 149 25.76 -15.88 -8.03
N SER A 150 26.92 -15.36 -7.64
CA SER A 150 27.61 -15.80 -6.44
C SER A 150 27.11 -14.94 -5.28
N PHE A 151 25.89 -15.23 -4.81
CA PHE A 151 25.34 -14.68 -3.57
C PHE A 151 26.06 -15.21 -2.31
N THR A 152 27.35 -15.53 -2.40
CA THR A 152 28.14 -16.10 -1.30
C THR A 152 28.69 -15.05 -0.37
N ASP A 153 28.58 -13.76 -0.71
CA ASP A 153 28.98 -12.66 0.16
C ASP A 153 28.23 -12.77 1.51
N PRO A 154 28.98 -12.83 2.63
CA PRO A 154 28.43 -12.88 3.98
C PRO A 154 27.30 -11.86 4.24
N ALA A 155 27.36 -10.67 3.64
CA ALA A 155 26.36 -9.62 3.82
C ALA A 155 25.00 -9.99 3.20
N PHE A 156 25.00 -10.53 1.97
CA PHE A 156 23.78 -10.96 1.29
C PHE A 156 23.18 -12.22 1.94
N MET A 157 24.05 -13.15 2.35
CA MET A 157 23.63 -14.33 3.10
C MET A 157 22.99 -13.97 4.44
N PHE A 158 23.51 -12.96 5.13
CA PHE A 158 22.90 -12.42 6.35
C PHE A 158 21.52 -11.83 6.08
N CYS A 159 21.36 -11.02 5.04
CA CYS A 159 20.06 -10.44 4.66
C CYS A 159 19.03 -11.51 4.31
N TYR A 160 19.40 -12.52 3.52
CA TYR A 160 18.52 -13.63 3.17
C TYR A 160 18.12 -14.45 4.39
N PHE A 161 19.10 -14.81 5.24
CA PHE A 161 18.85 -15.52 6.48
C PHE A 161 17.94 -14.72 7.42
N TRP A 162 18.17 -13.41 7.56
CA TRP A 162 17.32 -12.53 8.37
C TRP A 162 15.88 -12.53 7.88
N ILE A 163 15.66 -12.33 6.58
CA ILE A 163 14.33 -12.34 5.96
C ILE A 163 13.65 -13.68 6.20
N LEU A 164 14.32 -14.80 5.92
CA LEU A 164 13.78 -16.14 6.19
C LEU A 164 13.44 -16.36 7.67
N CYS A 165 14.31 -15.96 8.58
CA CYS A 165 14.08 -16.07 10.02
C CYS A 165 12.84 -15.28 10.44
N VAL A 166 12.69 -14.04 9.97
CA VAL A 166 11.52 -13.20 10.30
C VAL A 166 10.23 -13.79 9.72
N SER A 167 10.26 -14.31 8.48
CA SER A 167 9.13 -15.05 7.90
C SER A 167 8.75 -16.28 8.73
N LEU A 168 9.74 -17.10 9.08
CA LEU A 168 9.53 -18.33 9.84
C LEU A 168 8.99 -18.04 11.24
N LEU A 169 9.56 -17.05 11.94
CA LEU A 169 9.08 -16.62 13.26
C LEU A 169 7.64 -16.12 13.20
N THR A 170 7.29 -15.35 12.17
CA THR A 170 5.91 -14.86 11.96
C THR A 170 4.97 -16.03 11.71
N PHE A 171 5.34 -16.97 10.84
CA PHE A 171 4.55 -18.16 10.55
C PHE A 171 4.37 -19.07 11.77
N LEU A 172 5.44 -19.35 12.51
CA LEU A 172 5.41 -20.14 13.75
C LEU A 172 4.55 -19.46 14.82
N TRP A 173 4.61 -18.13 14.93
CA TRP A 173 3.75 -17.36 15.82
C TRP A 173 2.27 -17.49 15.45
N CYS A 174 1.93 -17.38 14.16
CA CYS A 174 0.56 -17.56 13.68
C CYS A 174 0.06 -18.98 13.96
N LEU A 175 0.88 -20.02 13.69
CA LEU A 175 0.54 -21.40 14.02
C LEU A 175 0.31 -21.61 15.53
N PHE A 176 1.20 -21.05 16.37
CA PHE A 176 1.09 -21.11 17.82
C PHE A 176 -0.20 -20.45 18.33
N ASN A 177 -0.54 -19.27 17.80
CA ASN A 177 -1.70 -18.48 18.22
C ASN A 177 -3.05 -19.13 17.85
N GLN A 178 -3.08 -20.00 16.83
CA GLN A 178 -4.31 -20.62 16.32
C GLN A 178 -4.50 -22.09 16.69
N LYS A 179 -3.50 -22.93 16.44
CA LYS A 179 -3.66 -24.40 16.47
C LYS A 179 -3.19 -25.05 17.76
N ILE A 180 -2.14 -24.50 18.38
CA ILE A 180 -1.47 -25.17 19.50
C ILE A 180 -2.15 -24.82 20.83
N PHE A 181 -2.57 -23.55 21.01
CA PHE A 181 -3.24 -23.10 22.24
C PHE A 181 -4.48 -22.26 21.94
N PRO A 182 -5.56 -22.86 21.40
CA PRO A 182 -6.83 -22.16 21.24
C PRO A 182 -7.37 -21.76 22.63
N VAL A 183 -7.62 -20.46 22.82
CA VAL A 183 -8.26 -19.97 24.04
C VAL A 183 -9.77 -20.16 23.90
N ALA A 184 -10.31 -21.19 24.54
CA ALA A 184 -11.75 -21.41 24.64
C ALA A 184 -12.43 -20.19 25.30
N GLY A 185 -13.59 -19.77 24.78
CA GLY A 185 -14.31 -18.59 25.27
C GLY A 185 -13.69 -17.23 24.87
N SER A 186 -12.74 -17.21 23.92
CA SER A 186 -12.21 -15.96 23.38
C SER A 186 -13.16 -15.24 22.42
N GLU A 187 -14.05 -15.98 21.76
CA GLU A 187 -15.10 -15.45 20.89
C GLU A 187 -16.47 -15.64 21.53
N VAL A 188 -17.23 -14.54 21.65
CA VAL A 188 -18.60 -14.53 22.15
C VAL A 188 -19.51 -13.95 21.09
N ALA A 189 -20.47 -14.73 20.63
CA ALA A 189 -21.46 -14.30 19.65
C ALA A 189 -22.63 -13.57 20.35
N MET A 190 -22.93 -12.35 19.91
CA MET A 190 -24.10 -11.62 20.37
C MET A 190 -25.30 -11.96 19.49
N LYS A 191 -26.18 -12.82 20.02
CA LYS A 191 -27.35 -13.32 19.30
C LYS A 191 -28.34 -12.24 18.88
N GLU A 192 -28.47 -11.16 19.66
CA GLU A 192 -29.45 -10.08 19.41
C GLU A 192 -29.07 -9.15 18.26
N GLU A 193 -27.76 -8.96 18.01
CA GLU A 193 -27.26 -7.97 17.04
C GLU A 193 -26.53 -8.60 15.84
N GLY A 194 -26.36 -9.92 15.83
CA GLY A 194 -25.82 -10.67 14.68
C GLY A 194 -24.32 -10.46 14.41
N TRP A 195 -23.56 -10.14 15.45
CA TRP A 195 -22.12 -9.85 15.42
C TRP A 195 -21.37 -10.61 16.52
N SER A 196 -20.06 -10.82 16.35
CA SER A 196 -19.21 -11.52 17.33
C SER A 196 -18.10 -10.62 17.90
N GLN A 197 -17.76 -10.87 19.16
CA GLN A 197 -16.69 -10.19 19.88
C GLN A 197 -15.55 -11.17 20.15
N THR A 198 -14.32 -10.81 19.80
CA THR A 198 -13.13 -11.61 20.10
C THR A 198 -12.12 -10.81 20.93
N GLY A 199 -11.66 -11.38 22.04
CA GLY A 199 -10.67 -10.76 22.93
C GLY A 199 -9.22 -10.98 22.47
N TYR A 200 -8.42 -9.91 22.54
CA TYR A 200 -7.00 -9.91 22.20
C TYR A 200 -6.17 -9.18 23.26
N LYS A 201 -4.96 -9.67 23.51
CA LYS A 201 -3.97 -9.03 24.40
C LYS A 201 -2.61 -8.91 23.72
N ARG A 202 -1.87 -7.89 24.13
CA ARG A 202 -0.46 -7.73 23.72
C ARG A 202 0.38 -8.79 24.41
N HIS A 203 1.20 -9.49 23.63
CA HIS A 203 2.16 -10.47 24.13
C HIS A 203 3.57 -10.04 23.75
N TRP A 204 4.54 -10.21 24.65
CA TRP A 204 5.92 -9.75 24.44
C TRP A 204 6.56 -10.38 23.19
N ILE A 205 6.33 -11.68 22.94
CA ILE A 205 6.78 -12.37 21.71
C ILE A 205 6.21 -11.70 20.45
N GLY A 206 4.89 -11.43 20.43
CA GLY A 206 4.25 -10.77 19.30
C GLY A 206 4.79 -9.35 19.06
N ILE A 207 5.10 -8.61 20.13
CA ILE A 207 5.74 -7.28 20.04
C ILE A 207 7.14 -7.38 19.43
N ILE A 208 7.95 -8.38 19.83
CA ILE A 208 9.29 -8.59 19.27
C ILE A 208 9.22 -8.91 17.78
N ILE A 209 8.34 -9.84 17.38
CA ILE A 209 8.18 -10.22 15.97
C ILE A 209 7.66 -9.02 15.15
N HIS A 210 6.70 -8.26 15.69
CA HIS A 210 6.24 -7.02 15.07
C HIS A 210 7.39 -6.02 14.86
N GLY A 211 8.24 -5.84 15.88
CA GLY A 211 9.43 -5.02 15.79
C GLY A 211 10.39 -5.51 14.70
N MET A 212 10.65 -6.82 14.62
CA MET A 212 11.50 -7.41 13.58
C MET A 212 10.94 -7.16 12.17
N VAL A 213 9.63 -7.36 11.96
CA VAL A 213 8.98 -7.09 10.67
C VAL A 213 9.10 -5.62 10.27
N MET A 214 8.87 -4.70 11.21
CA MET A 214 9.03 -3.27 10.94
C MET A 214 10.49 -2.93 10.62
N THR A 215 11.45 -3.44 11.40
CA THR A 215 12.88 -3.25 11.12
C THR A 215 13.27 -3.79 9.75
N THR A 216 12.73 -4.93 9.32
CA THR A 216 12.96 -5.46 7.96
C THR A 216 12.39 -4.53 6.89
N LEU A 217 11.18 -4.00 7.05
CA LEU A 217 10.59 -3.07 6.09
C LEU A 217 11.44 -1.81 5.92
N TRP A 218 11.90 -1.21 7.02
CA TRP A 218 12.80 -0.06 6.98
C TRP A 218 14.19 -0.44 6.43
N GLY A 219 14.71 -1.60 6.81
CA GLY A 219 16.00 -2.13 6.35
C GLY A 219 16.05 -2.35 4.85
N ILE A 220 14.95 -2.82 4.23
CA ILE A 220 14.85 -2.97 2.77
C ILE A 220 14.95 -1.61 2.06
N GLN A 221 14.25 -0.59 2.55
CA GLN A 221 14.33 0.77 1.99
C GLN A 221 15.74 1.34 2.10
N PHE A 222 16.40 1.11 3.24
CA PHE A 222 17.78 1.50 3.46
C PHE A 222 18.77 0.74 2.56
N LEU A 223 18.54 -0.55 2.32
CA LEU A 223 19.37 -1.35 1.42
C LEU A 223 19.25 -0.87 -0.02
N LEU A 224 18.05 -0.55 -0.50
CA LEU A 224 17.85 0.07 -1.82
C LEU A 224 18.58 1.41 -1.95
N PHE A 225 18.57 2.21 -0.89
CA PHE A 225 19.35 3.45 -0.83
C PHE A 225 20.86 3.17 -0.97
N LEU A 226 21.39 2.24 -0.17
CA LEU A 226 22.81 1.88 -0.21
C LEU A 226 23.24 1.34 -1.57
N LEU A 227 22.45 0.45 -2.17
CA LEU A 227 22.73 -0.10 -3.50
C LEU A 227 22.72 0.99 -4.58
N THR A 228 21.81 1.96 -4.47
CA THR A 228 21.82 3.15 -5.34
C THR A 228 23.11 3.96 -5.15
N VAL A 229 23.56 4.16 -3.91
CA VAL A 229 24.82 4.88 -3.64
C VAL A 229 26.02 4.12 -4.20
N PHE A 230 26.08 2.80 -4.02
CA PHE A 230 27.15 1.95 -4.57
C PHE A 230 27.19 1.98 -6.09
N TYR A 231 26.03 2.00 -6.74
CA TYR A 231 25.94 2.19 -8.19
C TYR A 231 26.63 3.49 -8.65
N TYR A 232 26.32 4.63 -8.03
CA TYR A 232 26.95 5.91 -8.38
C TYR A 232 28.41 6.02 -7.94
N MET A 233 28.84 5.25 -6.92
CA MET A 233 30.25 5.13 -6.56
C MET A 233 31.05 4.42 -7.66
N GLN A 234 30.52 3.30 -8.20
CA GLN A 234 31.15 2.56 -9.29
C GLN A 234 31.29 3.42 -10.56
N GLN A 235 30.30 4.26 -10.83
CA GLN A 235 30.30 5.22 -11.95
C GLN A 235 31.26 6.41 -11.75
N GLY A 236 32.03 6.46 -10.66
CA GLY A 236 33.00 7.52 -10.39
C GLY A 236 32.39 8.87 -9.98
N ALA A 237 31.07 8.94 -9.77
CA ALA A 237 30.39 10.16 -9.31
C ALA A 237 30.65 10.45 -7.82
N ILE A 238 31.01 9.43 -7.02
CA ILE A 238 31.27 9.52 -5.59
C ILE A 238 32.64 8.90 -5.29
N SER A 239 33.69 9.71 -5.27
CA SER A 239 35.10 9.26 -5.29
C SER A 239 35.73 8.98 -3.92
N ARG A 240 34.94 8.82 -2.85
CA ARG A 240 35.45 8.90 -1.47
C ARG A 240 35.75 7.55 -0.79
N TRP A 241 35.35 6.43 -1.40
CA TRP A 241 35.51 5.09 -0.84
C TRP A 241 35.69 4.04 -1.94
N GLU A 242 36.39 2.94 -1.65
CA GLU A 242 36.50 1.80 -2.56
C GLU A 242 35.11 1.15 -2.77
N PRO A 243 34.75 0.78 -4.01
CA PRO A 243 33.48 0.12 -4.29
C PRO A 243 33.46 -1.29 -3.70
N VAL A 244 32.35 -1.63 -3.03
CA VAL A 244 32.13 -2.96 -2.42
C VAL A 244 31.91 -4.05 -3.47
N PHE A 245 31.45 -3.65 -4.65
CA PHE A 245 31.20 -4.55 -5.78
C PHE A 245 32.26 -4.34 -6.84
N GLU A 246 32.73 -5.42 -7.44
CA GLU A 246 33.72 -5.39 -8.51
C GLU A 246 33.10 -4.93 -9.84
N ASP A 247 31.82 -5.22 -10.06
CA ASP A 247 31.10 -4.97 -11.31
C ASP A 247 29.78 -4.21 -11.09
N GLU A 248 29.48 -3.28 -12.00
CA GLU A 248 28.22 -2.52 -12.08
C GLU A 248 27.01 -3.44 -12.24
N VAL A 249 27.14 -4.50 -13.05
CA VAL A 249 26.05 -5.44 -13.34
C VAL A 249 25.61 -6.16 -12.07
N GLN A 250 26.56 -6.51 -11.18
CA GLN A 250 26.27 -7.17 -9.91
C GLN A 250 25.46 -6.27 -8.96
N VAL A 251 25.78 -4.97 -8.91
CA VAL A 251 25.02 -3.99 -8.10
C VAL A 251 23.58 -3.88 -8.58
N LEU A 252 23.38 -3.82 -9.89
CA LEU A 252 22.05 -3.74 -10.51
C LEU A 252 21.21 -4.98 -10.25
N ILE A 253 21.79 -6.18 -10.42
CA ILE A 253 21.10 -7.43 -10.12
C ILE A 253 20.70 -7.47 -8.63
N ALA A 254 21.61 -7.12 -7.73
CA ALA A 254 21.32 -7.05 -6.30
C ALA A 254 20.19 -6.06 -6.00
N PHE A 255 20.19 -4.89 -6.67
CA PHE A 255 19.15 -3.88 -6.55
C PHE A 255 17.78 -4.44 -6.97
N GLU A 256 17.69 -5.07 -8.14
CA GLU A 256 16.45 -5.65 -8.66
C GLU A 256 15.89 -6.73 -7.73
N VAL A 257 16.76 -7.64 -7.25
CA VAL A 257 16.36 -8.69 -6.30
C VAL A 257 15.79 -8.08 -5.01
N VAL A 258 16.49 -7.11 -4.41
CA VAL A 258 16.03 -6.42 -3.19
C VAL A 258 14.73 -5.66 -3.46
N TRP A 259 14.56 -5.06 -4.64
CA TRP A 259 13.36 -4.34 -5.02
C TRP A 259 12.15 -5.29 -5.10
N PHE A 260 12.27 -6.43 -5.79
CA PHE A 260 11.19 -7.41 -5.91
C PHE A 260 10.82 -8.03 -4.58
N VAL A 261 11.82 -8.47 -3.80
CA VAL A 261 11.57 -9.02 -2.44
C VAL A 261 10.93 -7.95 -1.57
N GLY A 262 11.41 -6.71 -1.63
CA GLY A 262 10.87 -5.58 -0.90
C GLY A 262 9.42 -5.26 -1.22
N LEU A 263 9.08 -5.25 -2.50
CA LEU A 263 7.73 -4.98 -2.98
C LEU A 263 6.77 -6.07 -2.51
N LEU A 264 7.12 -7.34 -2.76
CA LEU A 264 6.31 -8.48 -2.35
C LEU A 264 6.12 -8.52 -0.83
N TRP A 265 7.17 -8.28 -0.06
CA TRP A 265 7.12 -8.26 1.40
C TRP A 265 6.22 -7.13 1.91
N SER A 266 6.40 -5.91 1.40
CA SER A 266 5.61 -4.75 1.83
C SER A 266 4.13 -4.91 1.50
N PHE A 267 3.82 -5.46 0.33
CA PHE A 267 2.45 -5.75 -0.08
C PHE A 267 1.85 -6.89 0.75
N ALA A 268 2.61 -7.96 1.02
CA ALA A 268 2.13 -9.08 1.83
C ALA A 268 1.71 -8.63 3.24
N TYR A 269 2.52 -7.81 3.91
CA TYR A 269 2.12 -7.28 5.21
C TYR A 269 1.02 -6.23 5.10
N ARG A 270 0.90 -5.48 4.00
CA ARG A 270 -0.16 -4.46 3.88
C ARG A 270 -1.53 -5.00 3.45
N TRP A 271 -1.55 -6.14 2.75
CA TRP A 271 -2.74 -6.85 2.27
C TRP A 271 -3.75 -7.21 3.36
N PRO A 272 -3.35 -7.67 4.57
CA PRO A 272 -4.28 -7.76 5.68
C PRO A 272 -4.68 -6.34 6.13
N LEU A 273 -5.99 -6.07 6.12
CA LEU A 273 -6.59 -4.81 6.60
C LEU A 273 -6.20 -4.45 8.04
N SER A 274 -5.60 -5.36 8.80
CA SER A 274 -5.02 -5.08 10.13
C SER A 274 -3.79 -5.96 10.39
N VAL A 275 -2.60 -5.45 10.03
CA VAL A 275 -1.29 -5.99 10.43
C VAL A 275 -1.20 -6.24 11.94
N GLN A 276 -1.90 -5.43 12.72
CA GLN A 276 -1.86 -5.48 14.18
C GLN A 276 -2.44 -6.79 14.73
N SER A 277 -3.42 -7.39 14.05
CA SER A 277 -4.07 -8.62 14.54
C SER A 277 -3.14 -9.83 14.54
N ILE A 278 -2.20 -9.88 13.60
CA ILE A 278 -1.21 -10.96 13.45
C ILE A 278 -0.38 -11.10 14.73
N PHE A 279 -0.01 -9.98 15.33
CA PHE A 279 0.90 -9.92 16.48
C PHE A 279 0.18 -9.95 17.83
N LEU A 280 -1.15 -9.89 17.85
CA LEU A 280 -1.95 -9.95 19.07
C LEU A 280 -2.32 -11.39 19.41
N ARG A 281 -2.27 -11.73 20.70
CA ARG A 281 -2.65 -13.06 21.18
C ARG A 281 -4.13 -13.08 21.56
N ARG A 282 -4.86 -14.12 21.16
CA ARG A 282 -6.26 -14.30 21.61
C ARG A 282 -6.32 -14.49 23.13
N CYS A 283 -7.34 -13.92 23.77
CA CYS A 283 -7.62 -14.11 25.18
C CYS A 283 -9.12 -14.03 25.45
N THR A 284 -9.52 -14.41 26.65
CA THR A 284 -10.85 -14.17 27.18
C THR A 284 -11.12 -12.65 27.30
N LEU A 285 -12.40 -12.26 27.22
CA LEU A 285 -12.82 -10.86 27.18
C LEU A 285 -12.48 -10.08 28.46
N ASP A 286 -12.39 -10.78 29.59
CA ASP A 286 -11.99 -10.27 30.90
C ASP A 286 -10.53 -9.77 30.93
N GLN A 287 -9.65 -10.30 30.09
CA GLN A 287 -8.22 -9.96 30.02
C GLN A 287 -7.86 -9.14 28.78
N ALA A 288 -8.83 -8.88 27.90
CA ALA A 288 -8.60 -8.22 26.63
C ALA A 288 -8.05 -6.80 26.81
N SER A 289 -7.01 -6.49 26.04
CA SER A 289 -6.53 -5.12 25.78
C SER A 289 -7.13 -4.56 24.49
N PHE A 290 -7.52 -5.44 23.56
CA PHE A 290 -8.20 -5.11 22.32
C PHE A 290 -9.38 -6.06 22.14
N VAL A 291 -10.50 -5.55 21.66
CA VAL A 291 -11.67 -6.36 21.28
C VAL A 291 -11.88 -6.20 19.79
N ALA A 292 -11.88 -7.31 19.06
CA ALA A 292 -12.24 -7.33 17.65
C ALA A 292 -13.74 -7.59 17.52
N ILE A 293 -14.43 -6.73 16.77
CA ILE A 293 -15.86 -6.85 16.51
C ILE A 293 -16.05 -7.18 15.04
N VAL A 294 -16.73 -8.29 14.77
CA VAL A 294 -17.13 -8.71 13.42
C VAL A 294 -18.59 -8.34 13.22
N ALA A 295 -18.83 -7.22 12.54
CA ALA A 295 -20.15 -6.63 12.36
C ALA A 295 -20.57 -6.66 10.88
N ARG A 296 -21.87 -6.85 10.60
CA ARG A 296 -22.37 -6.65 9.24
C ARG A 296 -22.15 -5.20 8.83
N GLN A 297 -21.61 -5.02 7.63
CA GLN A 297 -21.41 -3.71 7.01
C GLN A 297 -22.79 -3.14 6.67
N LYS A 298 -23.10 -1.92 7.11
CA LYS A 298 -24.28 -1.17 6.65
C LYS A 298 -24.02 -0.71 5.22
N GLN A 299 -24.25 -1.56 4.23
CA GLN A 299 -24.12 -1.19 2.81
C GLN A 299 -25.37 -0.45 2.34
N VAL A 300 -25.18 0.56 1.49
CA VAL A 300 -26.19 0.96 0.49
C VAL A 300 -26.18 -0.10 -0.60
N GLU A 301 -27.36 -0.49 -1.10
CA GLU A 301 -27.50 -1.29 -2.30
C GLU A 301 -26.63 -0.69 -3.41
N ILE A 302 -25.56 -1.39 -3.76
CA ILE A 302 -24.64 -0.96 -4.80
C ILE A 302 -25.38 -1.05 -6.13
N ILE A 303 -25.33 0.03 -6.91
CA ILE A 303 -25.86 0.10 -8.29
C ILE A 303 -25.30 -1.09 -9.10
N ASP A 304 -26.15 -1.80 -9.85
CA ASP A 304 -25.84 -3.06 -10.54
C ASP A 304 -24.56 -3.04 -11.41
N GLU A 305 -24.10 -1.86 -11.86
CA GLU A 305 -22.90 -1.68 -12.69
C GLU A 305 -21.57 -2.08 -12.01
N PHE A 306 -21.52 -2.18 -10.68
CA PHE A 306 -20.28 -2.48 -9.93
C PHE A 306 -20.05 -3.97 -9.64
N LYS A 307 -20.99 -4.85 -10.00
CA LYS A 307 -20.86 -6.30 -9.73
C LYS A 307 -19.67 -6.94 -10.42
N LEU A 308 -19.28 -6.47 -11.62
CA LEU A 308 -18.20 -7.09 -12.39
C LEU A 308 -16.81 -6.86 -11.76
N SER A 309 -16.49 -5.61 -11.38
CA SER A 309 -15.21 -5.30 -10.71
C SER A 309 -15.11 -5.95 -9.34
N GLU A 310 -16.19 -5.91 -8.55
CA GLU A 310 -16.29 -6.63 -7.27
C GLU A 310 -16.09 -8.14 -7.46
N SER A 311 -16.73 -8.73 -8.48
CA SER A 311 -16.60 -10.16 -8.77
C SER A 311 -15.18 -10.55 -9.19
N ILE A 312 -14.49 -9.71 -9.99
CA ILE A 312 -13.08 -9.92 -10.35
C ILE A 312 -12.17 -9.80 -9.12
N ILE A 313 -12.38 -8.76 -8.29
CA ILE A 313 -11.62 -8.58 -7.05
C ILE A 313 -11.85 -9.75 -6.10
N GLN A 314 -13.10 -10.18 -5.90
CA GLN A 314 -13.43 -11.31 -5.04
C GLN A 314 -12.87 -12.62 -5.59
N MET A 315 -12.90 -12.85 -6.90
CA MET A 315 -12.32 -14.03 -7.55
C MET A 315 -10.80 -14.11 -7.33
N ILE A 316 -10.08 -12.97 -7.42
CA ILE A 316 -8.63 -12.90 -7.16
C ILE A 316 -8.35 -12.97 -5.65
N ALA A 317 -9.16 -12.28 -4.83
CA ALA A 317 -8.94 -12.17 -3.40
C ALA A 317 -9.32 -13.45 -2.64
N MET A 318 -10.25 -14.28 -3.11
CA MET A 318 -10.62 -15.54 -2.44
C MET A 318 -9.43 -16.51 -2.23
N PRO A 319 -8.68 -16.91 -3.27
CA PRO A 319 -7.53 -17.79 -3.08
C PRO A 319 -6.43 -17.13 -2.25
N ILE A 320 -6.20 -15.82 -2.46
CA ILE A 320 -5.23 -15.05 -1.68
C ILE A 320 -5.65 -15.03 -0.20
N ASN A 321 -6.88 -14.65 0.12
CA ASN A 321 -7.40 -14.62 1.49
C ASN A 321 -7.38 -16.00 2.14
N SER A 322 -7.57 -17.08 1.38
CA SER A 322 -7.43 -18.46 1.89
C SER A 322 -5.97 -18.78 2.26
N ILE A 323 -5.01 -18.40 1.41
CA ILE A 323 -3.58 -18.52 1.69
C ILE A 323 -3.19 -17.67 2.91
N PHE A 324 -3.64 -16.41 2.97
CA PHE A 324 -3.38 -15.50 4.08
C PHE A 324 -4.05 -15.97 5.39
N TYR A 325 -5.24 -16.56 5.31
CA TYR A 325 -5.90 -17.21 6.44
C TYR A 325 -5.04 -18.35 6.99
N PHE A 326 -4.53 -19.20 6.10
CA PHE A 326 -3.66 -20.31 6.44
C PHE A 326 -2.30 -19.85 7.02
N LEU A 327 -1.69 -18.82 6.44
CA LEU A 327 -0.36 -18.33 6.83
C LEU A 327 -0.37 -17.43 8.08
N PHE A 328 -1.32 -16.49 8.16
CA PHE A 328 -1.28 -15.39 9.14
C PHE A 328 -2.37 -15.46 10.21
N SER A 329 -3.18 -16.52 10.25
CA SER A 329 -4.24 -16.67 11.24
C SER A 329 -5.28 -15.52 11.20
N TYR A 330 -5.51 -14.96 10.01
CA TYR A 330 -6.51 -13.91 9.81
C TYR A 330 -7.91 -14.44 10.18
N PRO A 331 -8.77 -13.72 10.91
CA PRO A 331 -10.15 -14.15 11.12
C PRO A 331 -10.89 -14.17 9.77
N TYR A 332 -11.55 -15.29 9.44
CA TYR A 332 -12.39 -15.34 8.25
C TYR A 332 -13.55 -14.37 8.45
N VAL A 333 -13.58 -13.30 7.65
CA VAL A 333 -14.66 -12.33 7.63
C VAL A 333 -15.58 -12.71 6.47
N PRO A 334 -16.85 -13.07 6.73
CA PRO A 334 -17.79 -13.36 5.66
C PRO A 334 -17.97 -12.13 4.75
N PRO A 335 -18.29 -12.32 3.46
CA PRO A 335 -18.59 -11.19 2.57
C PRO A 335 -19.73 -10.34 3.13
N GLY A 336 -19.54 -9.01 3.14
CA GLY A 336 -20.50 -8.06 3.73
C GLY A 336 -20.37 -7.86 5.25
N TYR A 337 -19.37 -8.47 5.89
CA TYR A 337 -18.97 -8.16 7.27
C TYR A 337 -17.66 -7.39 7.27
N ASP A 338 -17.45 -6.58 8.30
CA ASP A 338 -16.20 -5.86 8.56
C ASP A 338 -15.71 -6.16 9.97
N ILE A 339 -14.38 -6.19 10.13
CA ILE A 339 -13.73 -6.41 11.42
C ILE A 339 -13.10 -5.12 11.92
N THR A 340 -13.48 -4.71 13.12
CA THR A 340 -12.94 -3.50 13.75
C THR A 340 -12.25 -3.86 15.05
N TYR A 341 -11.00 -3.38 15.20
CA TYR A 341 -10.22 -3.59 16.41
C TYR A 341 -10.37 -2.36 17.31
N CYS A 342 -10.96 -2.55 18.48
CA CYS A 342 -11.23 -1.49 19.45
C CYS A 342 -10.28 -1.66 20.64
N GLU A 343 -9.58 -0.59 21.03
CA GLU A 343 -8.74 -0.59 22.23
C GLU A 343 -9.61 -0.54 23.50
N VAL A 344 -9.30 -1.40 24.47
CA VAL A 344 -9.98 -1.46 25.76
C VAL A 344 -9.30 -0.51 26.74
N ALA A 345 -10.03 0.51 27.17
CA ALA A 345 -9.64 1.38 28.25
C ALA A 345 -10.11 0.81 29.60
N VAL A 346 -9.24 0.86 30.60
CA VAL A 346 -9.58 0.51 31.99
C VAL A 346 -9.74 1.80 32.79
N ASP A 347 -10.89 1.99 33.41
CA ASP A 347 -11.09 3.11 34.33
C ASP A 347 -10.24 2.88 35.59
N LYS A 348 -9.38 3.86 35.92
CA LYS A 348 -8.47 3.77 37.08
C LYS A 348 -9.23 3.74 38.41
N MET A 349 -10.42 4.33 38.46
CA MET A 349 -11.18 4.46 39.71
C MET A 349 -12.05 3.23 39.99
N THR A 350 -12.73 2.71 38.97
CA THR A 350 -13.68 1.60 39.15
C THR A 350 -13.13 0.26 38.71
N GLY A 351 -11.99 0.22 38.01
CA GLY A 351 -11.47 -1.00 37.38
C GLY A 351 -12.31 -1.47 36.18
N THR A 352 -13.37 -0.74 35.83
CA THR A 352 -14.31 -1.13 34.77
C THR A 352 -13.64 -1.04 33.41
N ARG A 353 -13.74 -2.12 32.64
CA ARG A 353 -13.23 -2.20 31.27
C ARG A 353 -14.27 -1.71 30.28
N ARG A 354 -13.84 -0.89 29.34
CA ARG A 354 -14.71 -0.32 28.31
C ARG A 354 -13.98 -0.12 27.00
N PHE A 355 -14.72 -0.22 25.90
CA PHE A 355 -14.24 0.21 24.59
C PHE A 355 -15.36 0.97 23.87
N PHE A 356 -15.01 1.59 22.74
CA PHE A 356 -15.97 2.29 21.89
C PHE A 356 -16.03 1.64 20.51
N HIS A 357 -17.24 1.38 20.02
CA HIS A 357 -17.47 0.88 18.68
C HIS A 357 -18.71 1.54 18.09
N ARG A 358 -18.63 2.01 16.82
CA ARG A 358 -19.69 2.82 16.17
C ARG A 358 -20.19 3.94 17.08
N MET A 359 -19.26 4.65 17.71
CA MET A 359 -19.51 5.73 18.68
C MET A 359 -20.29 5.31 19.94
N CYS A 360 -20.61 4.04 20.14
CA CYS A 360 -21.28 3.56 21.35
C CYS A 360 -20.27 3.03 22.36
N ARG A 361 -20.52 3.27 23.64
CA ARG A 361 -19.72 2.74 24.74
C ARG A 361 -20.16 1.32 25.05
N TYR A 362 -19.21 0.41 25.14
CA TYR A 362 -19.41 -0.95 25.61
C TYR A 362 -18.68 -1.15 26.94
N VAL A 363 -19.33 -1.80 27.90
CA VAL A 363 -18.82 -2.05 29.25
C VAL A 363 -18.79 -3.55 29.49
N TYR A 364 -17.71 -4.04 30.10
CA TYR A 364 -17.62 -5.45 30.45
C TYR A 364 -18.60 -5.79 31.56
N ASP A 365 -19.43 -6.79 31.32
CA ASP A 365 -20.37 -7.35 32.29
C ASP A 365 -19.85 -8.71 32.79
N GLU A 366 -19.67 -8.82 34.10
CA GLU A 366 -19.12 -10.00 34.76
C GLU A 366 -20.11 -11.17 34.74
N GLU A 367 -21.42 -10.91 34.76
CA GLU A 367 -22.44 -11.97 34.80
C GLU A 367 -22.56 -12.69 33.46
N THR A 368 -22.53 -11.93 32.37
CA THR A 368 -22.66 -12.45 31.01
C THR A 368 -21.31 -12.75 30.36
N ALA A 369 -20.20 -12.39 31.01
CA ALA A 369 -18.82 -12.52 30.53
C ALA A 369 -18.59 -11.88 29.14
N MET A 370 -19.37 -10.86 28.79
CA MET A 370 -19.31 -10.16 27.51
C MET A 370 -19.31 -8.64 27.69
N TYR A 371 -18.94 -7.91 26.65
CA TYR A 371 -19.13 -6.46 26.67
C TYR A 371 -20.55 -6.13 26.20
N SER A 372 -21.34 -5.54 27.08
CA SER A 372 -22.68 -5.06 26.79
C SER A 372 -22.68 -3.56 26.53
N ILE A 373 -23.72 -3.07 25.88
CA ILE A 373 -23.87 -1.64 25.62
C ILE A 373 -24.03 -0.91 26.97
N GLY A 374 -23.25 0.15 27.18
CA GLY A 374 -23.35 1.04 28.34
C GLY A 374 -24.59 1.94 28.26
N TYR A 375 -25.77 1.32 28.25
CA TYR A 375 -27.06 1.97 28.21
C TYR A 375 -27.77 1.82 29.55
N MET A 376 -28.59 2.80 29.91
CA MET A 376 -29.41 2.74 31.10
C MET A 376 -30.85 3.07 30.75
N ASP A 377 -31.75 2.15 31.08
CA ASP A 377 -33.19 2.38 30.92
C ASP A 377 -33.73 3.16 32.12
N VAL A 378 -34.30 4.33 31.85
CA VAL A 378 -34.93 5.21 32.86
C VAL A 378 -36.36 4.72 33.17
N GLY A 379 -36.89 3.78 32.38
CA GLY A 379 -38.23 3.22 32.53
C GLY A 379 -38.98 3.25 31.19
N LYS A 380 -39.94 2.32 31.02
CA LYS A 380 -40.70 2.18 29.76
C LYS A 380 -42.07 2.85 29.76
N THR A 381 -42.58 3.28 30.91
CA THR A 381 -43.94 3.82 31.07
C THR A 381 -43.91 5.25 31.60
N MET A 382 -44.93 6.04 31.25
CA MET A 382 -45.09 7.42 31.75
C MET A 382 -45.13 7.50 33.28
N GLU A 383 -45.73 6.50 33.93
CA GLU A 383 -45.77 6.41 35.39
C GLU A 383 -44.37 6.38 36.01
N ASN A 384 -43.43 5.65 35.40
CA ASN A 384 -42.06 5.57 35.90
C ASN A 384 -41.35 6.93 35.80
N PHE A 385 -41.60 7.67 34.73
CA PHE A 385 -41.04 9.02 34.56
C PHE A 385 -41.61 10.01 35.59
N LEU A 386 -42.93 9.95 35.84
CA LEU A 386 -43.57 10.75 36.88
C LEU A 386 -43.04 10.44 38.28
N LYS A 387 -42.76 9.17 38.60
CA LYS A 387 -42.16 8.79 39.90
C LYS A 387 -40.75 9.32 40.09
N GLN A 388 -39.99 9.47 39.00
CA GLN A 388 -38.62 9.97 39.03
C GLN A 388 -38.51 11.49 39.03
N SER A 389 -39.63 12.21 39.02
CA SER A 389 -39.73 13.69 39.07
C SER A 389 -39.09 14.37 40.29
N ARG A 390 -38.58 13.62 41.27
CA ARG A 390 -37.92 14.15 42.48
C ARG A 390 -36.42 14.41 42.32
N GLY A 391 -35.83 14.00 41.20
CA GLY A 391 -34.39 14.16 40.92
C GLY A 391 -33.55 13.02 41.49
N LEU A 392 -32.29 12.95 41.07
CA LEU A 392 -31.33 11.93 41.50
C LEU A 392 -30.55 12.36 42.75
N THR A 393 -29.99 11.40 43.48
CA THR A 393 -28.95 11.71 44.47
C THR A 393 -27.60 11.87 43.78
N SER A 394 -26.68 12.63 44.37
CA SER A 394 -25.33 12.79 43.82
C SER A 394 -24.56 11.47 43.71
N GLU A 395 -24.82 10.51 44.61
CA GLU A 395 -24.20 9.18 44.58
C GLU A 395 -24.74 8.34 43.42
N GLU A 396 -26.06 8.32 43.23
CA GLU A 396 -26.69 7.59 42.12
C GLU A 396 -26.25 8.19 40.78
N ALA A 397 -26.23 9.53 40.66
CA ALA A 397 -25.76 10.18 39.44
C ALA A 397 -24.31 9.79 39.09
N LYS A 398 -23.41 9.71 40.07
CA LYS A 398 -22.03 9.21 39.87
C LYS A 398 -22.03 7.76 39.40
N LYS A 399 -22.84 6.89 40.02
CA LYS A 399 -22.96 5.47 39.62
C LYS A 399 -23.42 5.33 38.17
N ARG A 400 -24.44 6.09 37.77
CA ARG A 400 -24.95 6.11 36.39
C ARG A 400 -23.92 6.64 35.40
N LEU A 401 -23.16 7.67 35.79
CA LEU A 401 -22.09 8.23 34.98
C LEU A 401 -20.98 7.20 34.71
N HIS A 402 -20.65 6.38 35.70
CA HIS A 402 -19.68 5.29 35.50
C HIS A 402 -20.19 4.24 34.51
N THR A 403 -21.48 3.90 34.51
CA THR A 403 -22.07 2.94 33.56
C THR A 403 -22.21 3.52 32.15
N VAL A 404 -22.93 4.64 32.00
CA VAL A 404 -23.30 5.21 30.69
C VAL A 404 -22.13 5.99 30.07
N GLY A 405 -21.34 6.67 30.90
CA GLY A 405 -20.28 7.59 30.47
C GLY A 405 -20.75 9.02 30.33
N LEU A 406 -19.79 9.87 29.93
CA LEU A 406 -20.03 11.29 29.71
C LEU A 406 -21.03 11.50 28.57
N ASN A 407 -21.81 12.57 28.65
CA ASN A 407 -22.68 13.06 27.57
C ASN A 407 -21.86 13.70 26.43
N VAL A 408 -21.04 12.88 25.77
CA VAL A 408 -20.18 13.27 24.64
C VAL A 408 -20.15 12.14 23.64
N ILE A 409 -20.17 12.47 22.34
CA ILE A 409 -19.97 11.47 21.28
C ILE A 409 -18.47 11.17 21.21
N PRO A 410 -18.05 9.93 21.48
CA PRO A 410 -16.65 9.57 21.68
C PRO A 410 -15.90 9.56 20.34
N MET A 411 -15.25 10.68 20.04
CA MET A 411 -14.35 10.81 18.89
C MET A 411 -12.94 11.15 19.36
N GLU A 412 -11.96 10.47 18.76
CA GLU A 412 -10.56 10.77 19.01
C GLU A 412 -10.22 12.15 18.43
N LYS A 413 -9.42 12.92 19.18
CA LYS A 413 -8.96 14.22 18.69
C LYS A 413 -8.05 13.99 17.46
N PRO A 414 -8.41 14.55 16.30
CA PRO A 414 -7.57 14.40 15.12
C PRO A 414 -6.23 15.12 15.33
N THR A 415 -5.15 14.53 14.83
CA THR A 415 -3.82 15.13 14.85
C THR A 415 -3.25 15.13 13.45
N ILE A 416 -2.63 16.26 13.06
CA ILE A 416 -2.12 16.47 11.70
C ILE A 416 -1.11 15.36 11.34
N PHE A 417 -0.17 15.08 12.23
CA PHE A 417 0.85 14.05 12.02
C PHE A 417 0.26 12.64 11.84
N LYS A 418 -0.75 12.28 12.62
CA LYS A 418 -1.42 10.98 12.51
C LYS A 418 -2.11 10.84 11.15
N ASN A 419 -2.84 11.86 10.71
CA ASN A 419 -3.56 11.82 9.44
C ASN A 419 -2.60 11.77 8.24
N ILE A 420 -1.53 12.56 8.25
CA ILE A 420 -0.50 12.53 7.20
C ILE A 420 0.19 11.15 7.17
N PHE A 421 0.58 10.61 8.33
CA PHE A 421 1.22 9.29 8.39
C PHE A 421 0.29 8.19 7.87
N GLN A 422 -0.98 8.21 8.27
CA GLN A 422 -1.99 7.27 7.77
C GLN A 422 -2.18 7.37 6.25
N GLU A 423 -2.05 8.57 5.66
CA GLU A 423 -2.08 8.77 4.21
C GLU A 423 -0.94 8.02 3.50
N PHE A 424 0.30 8.20 3.95
CA PHE A 424 1.47 7.54 3.37
C PHE A 424 1.47 6.02 3.57
N CYS A 425 0.74 5.52 4.57
CA CYS A 425 0.52 4.09 4.76
C CYS A 425 -0.56 3.51 3.83
N LYS A 426 -1.23 4.28 2.96
CA LYS A 426 -2.16 3.73 1.97
C LYS A 426 -1.42 2.98 0.86
N PHE A 427 -2.09 2.00 0.26
CA PHE A 427 -1.53 1.12 -0.78
C PHE A 427 -0.94 1.88 -1.97
N PHE A 428 -1.58 2.97 -2.38
CA PHE A 428 -1.12 3.83 -3.46
C PHE A 428 0.25 4.46 -3.19
N TYR A 429 0.46 5.02 -1.99
CA TYR A 429 1.76 5.61 -1.62
C TYR A 429 2.83 4.55 -1.41
N LEU A 430 2.45 3.34 -0.99
CA LEU A 430 3.37 2.21 -0.93
C LEU A 430 3.87 1.86 -2.34
N TYR A 431 2.96 1.70 -3.30
CA TYR A 431 3.30 1.47 -4.70
C TYR A 431 4.19 2.57 -5.29
N GLN A 432 3.83 3.84 -5.07
CA GLN A 432 4.65 4.98 -5.52
C GLN A 432 6.06 4.99 -4.91
N THR A 433 6.26 4.42 -3.71
CA THR A 433 7.60 4.28 -3.12
C THR A 433 8.48 3.40 -3.98
N PHE A 434 7.98 2.25 -4.40
CA PHE A 434 8.74 1.32 -5.23
C PHE A 434 8.96 1.87 -6.64
N LEU A 435 8.02 2.65 -7.18
CA LEU A 435 8.25 3.38 -8.43
C LEU A 435 9.40 4.39 -8.33
N VAL A 436 9.53 5.12 -7.22
CA VAL A 436 10.66 6.04 -7.01
C VAL A 436 11.98 5.27 -7.03
N TRP A 437 12.03 4.10 -6.40
CA TRP A 437 13.24 3.27 -6.41
C TRP A 437 13.64 2.82 -7.82
N THR A 438 12.67 2.45 -8.68
CA THR A 438 12.97 2.06 -10.07
C THR A 438 13.72 3.14 -10.85
N TRP A 439 13.46 4.43 -10.58
CA TRP A 439 14.13 5.56 -11.24
C TRP A 439 15.46 5.96 -10.60
N ALA A 440 15.81 5.42 -9.43
CA ALA A 440 17.02 5.80 -8.72
C ALA A 440 18.33 5.36 -9.44
N PRO A 441 18.46 4.13 -9.96
CA PRO A 441 19.60 3.71 -10.77
C PRO A 441 19.57 4.30 -12.20
N TYR A 442 20.57 3.97 -13.02
CA TYR A 442 20.66 4.33 -14.45
C TYR A 442 20.73 5.82 -14.77
N TRP A 443 21.32 6.66 -13.91
CA TRP A 443 21.41 8.11 -14.09
C TRP A 443 20.06 8.87 -14.12
N TYR A 444 18.95 8.21 -13.81
CA TYR A 444 17.61 8.82 -13.74
C TYR A 444 17.24 9.37 -12.35
N TYR A 445 18.21 9.58 -11.45
CA TYR A 445 17.94 10.06 -10.09
C TYR A 445 17.16 11.40 -10.04
N TYR A 446 17.26 12.24 -11.08
CA TYR A 446 16.47 13.46 -11.21
C TYR A 446 14.96 13.17 -11.35
N MET A 447 14.58 12.07 -12.02
CA MET A 447 13.19 11.59 -12.07
C MET A 447 12.75 11.07 -10.71
N ALA A 448 13.61 10.32 -10.01
CA ALA A 448 13.34 9.85 -8.65
C ALA A 448 13.11 11.02 -7.67
N ILE A 449 13.93 12.08 -7.75
CA ILE A 449 13.78 13.30 -6.95
C ILE A 449 12.47 14.02 -7.31
N THR A 450 12.21 14.24 -8.59
CA THR A 450 10.99 14.94 -9.05
C THR A 450 9.74 14.20 -8.60
N HIS A 451 9.69 12.88 -8.78
CA HIS A 451 8.57 12.05 -8.34
C HIS A 451 8.43 12.05 -6.80
N SER A 452 9.54 12.03 -6.06
CA SER A 452 9.52 12.15 -4.60
C SER A 452 8.91 13.47 -4.14
N VAL A 453 9.26 14.58 -4.77
CA VAL A 453 8.70 15.91 -4.45
C VAL A 453 7.19 15.94 -4.70
N VAL A 454 6.74 15.45 -5.85
CA VAL A 454 5.30 15.40 -6.19
C VAL A 454 4.54 14.52 -5.20
N ARG A 455 5.08 13.33 -4.89
CA ARG A 455 4.50 12.38 -3.95
C ARG A 455 4.37 12.97 -2.55
N ILE A 456 5.45 13.55 -2.01
CA ILE A 456 5.45 14.12 -0.66
C ILE A 456 4.49 15.30 -0.58
N THR A 457 4.53 16.20 -1.57
CA THR A 457 3.65 17.37 -1.61
C THR A 457 2.18 16.95 -1.68
N GLY A 458 1.84 16.02 -2.59
CA GLY A 458 0.48 15.49 -2.73
C GLY A 458 -0.02 14.83 -1.45
N GLY A 459 0.79 13.95 -0.84
CA GLY A 459 0.42 13.25 0.39
C GLY A 459 0.21 14.17 1.59
N VAL A 460 1.08 15.19 1.75
CA VAL A 460 0.93 16.18 2.82
C VAL A 460 -0.34 17.02 2.61
N VAL A 461 -0.60 17.49 1.39
CA VAL A 461 -1.80 18.28 1.08
C VAL A 461 -3.08 17.48 1.36
N VAL A 462 -3.15 16.23 0.89
CA VAL A 462 -4.29 15.34 1.14
C VAL A 462 -4.45 15.10 2.65
N GLY A 463 -3.37 14.81 3.37
CA GLY A 463 -3.39 14.62 4.81
C GLY A 463 -3.88 15.84 5.60
N ILE A 464 -3.53 17.06 5.15
CA ILE A 464 -4.03 18.31 5.74
C ILE A 464 -5.54 18.47 5.50
N PHE A 465 -6.02 18.22 4.27
CA PHE A 465 -7.46 18.27 3.99
C PHE A 465 -8.25 17.26 4.81
N GLN A 466 -7.69 16.05 5.00
CA GLN A 466 -8.28 15.02 5.85
C GLN A 466 -8.36 15.50 7.32
N TYR A 467 -7.29 16.09 7.85
CA TYR A 467 -7.28 16.71 9.17
C TYR A 467 -8.33 17.82 9.33
N MET A 468 -8.49 18.70 8.33
CA MET A 468 -9.50 19.76 8.38
C MET A 468 -10.91 19.18 8.44
N SER A 469 -11.21 18.17 7.61
CA SER A 469 -12.48 17.44 7.63
C SER A 469 -12.76 16.81 9.00
N ASP A 470 -11.79 16.07 9.54
CA ASP A 470 -11.96 15.36 10.82
C ASP A 470 -12.08 16.35 11.99
N SER A 471 -11.41 17.50 11.92
CA SER A 471 -11.46 18.55 12.95
C SER A 471 -12.83 19.21 13.02
N VAL A 472 -13.45 19.52 11.87
CA VAL A 472 -14.82 20.05 11.82
C VAL A 472 -15.79 19.04 12.45
N LEU A 473 -15.61 17.77 12.12
CA LEU A 473 -16.47 16.72 12.65
C LEU A 473 -16.30 16.56 14.17
N TYR A 474 -15.06 16.60 14.67
CA TYR A 474 -14.74 16.58 16.10
C TYR A 474 -15.41 17.72 16.86
N GLN A 475 -15.49 18.91 16.28
CA GLN A 475 -16.17 20.05 16.89
C GLN A 475 -17.69 19.86 17.00
N ILE A 476 -18.33 19.30 15.96
CA ILE A 476 -19.78 19.04 15.96
C ILE A 476 -20.18 17.99 17.00
N SER A 477 -19.28 17.04 17.28
CA SER A 477 -19.52 15.95 18.24
C SER A 477 -19.34 16.36 19.70
N HIS A 478 -18.60 17.43 19.96
CA HIS A 478 -18.31 17.91 21.30
C HIS A 478 -19.32 18.96 21.74
N VAL A 479 -19.81 18.78 22.97
CA VAL A 479 -20.76 19.69 23.60
C VAL A 479 -20.05 20.42 24.74
N LYS A 480 -20.20 21.74 24.81
CA LYS A 480 -19.65 22.59 25.87
C LYS A 480 -20.77 23.45 26.45
N GLY A 481 -20.82 23.56 27.77
CA GLY A 481 -21.80 24.37 28.47
C GLY A 481 -22.06 23.85 29.87
N THR A 482 -22.94 24.55 30.58
CA THR A 482 -23.42 24.19 31.91
C THR A 482 -24.95 24.15 31.90
N VAL A 483 -25.52 23.24 32.66
CA VAL A 483 -26.97 23.08 32.85
C VAL A 483 -27.28 23.01 34.34
N LYS A 484 -28.49 23.42 34.73
CA LYS A 484 -28.97 23.28 36.10
C LYS A 484 -29.73 21.97 36.23
N VAL A 485 -29.34 21.13 37.17
CA VAL A 485 -29.99 19.85 37.47
C VAL A 485 -30.49 19.81 38.91
N LEU A 486 -31.61 19.11 39.13
CA LEU A 486 -32.12 18.83 40.46
C LEU A 486 -31.44 17.56 41.01
N ARG A 487 -30.46 17.74 41.91
CA ARG A 487 -29.77 16.65 42.61
C ARG A 487 -29.82 16.87 44.12
N ASP A 488 -30.05 15.80 44.88
CA ASP A 488 -30.22 15.86 46.35
C ASP A 488 -31.29 16.87 46.80
N GLY A 489 -32.32 17.09 45.97
CA GLY A 489 -33.40 18.05 46.21
C GLY A 489 -33.04 19.52 45.96
N ASN A 490 -31.81 19.84 45.52
CA ASN A 490 -31.36 21.20 45.24
C ASN A 490 -30.99 21.38 43.76
N LEU A 491 -31.17 22.59 43.23
CA LEU A 491 -30.70 22.93 41.88
C LEU A 491 -29.20 23.22 41.90
N ALA A 492 -28.42 22.36 41.24
CA ALA A 492 -26.98 22.50 41.09
C ALA A 492 -26.61 22.74 39.62
N SER A 493 -25.69 23.66 39.36
CA SER A 493 -25.13 23.84 38.01
C SER A 493 -24.01 22.83 37.79
N ILE A 494 -24.13 22.01 36.74
CA ILE A 494 -23.14 21.00 36.36
C ILE A 494 -22.70 21.21 34.90
N PRO A 495 -21.52 20.72 34.53
CA PRO A 495 -21.13 20.60 33.13
C PRO A 495 -22.12 19.72 32.37
N VAL A 496 -22.45 20.10 31.13
CA VAL A 496 -23.32 19.30 30.24
C VAL A 496 -22.79 17.88 30.01
N THR A 497 -21.46 17.71 30.09
CA THR A 497 -20.77 16.41 29.95
C THR A 497 -21.14 15.42 31.05
N ASP A 498 -21.58 15.89 32.21
CA ASP A 498 -21.81 15.08 33.41
C ASP A 498 -23.30 14.74 33.60
N LEU A 499 -24.12 15.07 32.59
CA LEU A 499 -25.53 14.67 32.51
C LEU A 499 -25.65 13.16 32.34
N VAL A 500 -26.56 12.57 33.10
CA VAL A 500 -26.86 11.14 33.04
C VAL A 500 -28.37 10.90 32.83
N PRO A 501 -28.75 9.76 32.23
CA PRO A 501 -30.15 9.37 32.16
C PRO A 501 -30.81 9.33 33.55
N GLY A 502 -31.98 9.95 33.66
CA GLY A 502 -32.75 10.15 34.88
C GLY A 502 -32.44 11.42 35.67
N ASP A 503 -31.45 12.23 35.27
CA ASP A 503 -31.32 13.59 35.81
C ASP A 503 -32.59 14.40 35.48
N ILE A 504 -32.92 15.35 36.35
CA ILE A 504 -33.93 16.36 36.05
C ILE A 504 -33.22 17.66 35.75
N VAL A 505 -33.42 18.17 34.54
CA VAL A 505 -32.83 19.41 34.05
C VAL A 505 -33.86 20.52 34.14
N ALA A 506 -33.45 21.68 34.66
CA ALA A 506 -34.24 22.89 34.57
C ALA A 506 -34.15 23.42 33.13
N LEU A 507 -35.31 23.61 32.49
CA LEU A 507 -35.41 24.08 31.12
C LEU A 507 -35.17 25.59 31.09
N GLU A 508 -34.21 26.01 30.29
CA GLU A 508 -33.87 27.42 30.07
C GLU A 508 -33.79 27.67 28.56
N ARG A 509 -33.94 28.94 28.15
CA ARG A 509 -33.79 29.33 26.74
C ARG A 509 -32.38 28.99 26.25
N GLY A 510 -32.30 28.41 25.04
CA GLY A 510 -31.03 28.02 24.42
C GLY A 510 -31.02 26.58 23.93
N SER A 511 -29.81 26.07 23.63
CA SER A 511 -29.63 24.76 23.03
C SER A 511 -29.87 23.62 24.00
N VAL A 512 -30.53 22.57 23.52
CA VAL A 512 -30.82 21.35 24.27
C VAL A 512 -29.71 20.32 24.04
N TYR A 513 -29.23 19.71 25.12
CA TYR A 513 -28.02 18.86 25.07
C TYR A 513 -28.27 17.36 25.30
N CYS A 514 -29.50 16.95 25.56
CA CYS A 514 -29.90 15.57 25.79
C CYS A 514 -31.36 15.37 25.37
N ASP A 515 -31.78 14.12 25.16
CA ASP A 515 -33.19 13.82 24.93
C ASP A 515 -33.89 13.75 26.28
N MET A 516 -35.02 14.45 26.42
CA MET A 516 -35.74 14.57 27.68
C MET A 516 -37.26 14.53 27.46
N VAL A 517 -37.97 14.06 28.49
CA VAL A 517 -39.42 14.16 28.58
C VAL A 517 -39.79 15.25 29.57
N ILE A 518 -40.74 16.09 29.19
CA ILE A 518 -41.14 17.25 29.98
C ILE A 518 -42.02 16.78 31.14
N VAL A 519 -41.57 17.01 32.37
CA VAL A 519 -42.28 16.61 33.60
C VAL A 519 -43.15 17.74 34.12
N LYS A 520 -42.66 18.97 34.01
CA LYS A 520 -43.38 20.18 34.42
C LYS A 520 -42.99 21.29 33.48
N ALA A 521 -43.96 21.95 32.86
CA ALA A 521 -43.74 23.17 32.11
C ALA A 521 -45.03 23.98 32.07
N GLU A 522 -44.95 25.29 32.25
CA GLU A 522 -46.11 26.19 32.08
C GLU A 522 -46.32 26.55 30.60
N HIS A 523 -45.24 26.96 29.93
CA HIS A 523 -45.20 27.29 28.51
C HIS A 523 -43.84 26.94 27.96
N LEU A 524 -43.76 26.10 26.92
CA LEU A 524 -42.50 25.70 26.30
C LEU A 524 -42.64 25.67 24.77
N VAL A 525 -41.81 26.45 24.07
CA VAL A 525 -41.75 26.48 22.61
C VAL A 525 -40.34 26.12 22.15
N VAL A 526 -40.25 25.13 21.26
CA VAL A 526 -38.99 24.56 20.80
C VAL A 526 -38.88 24.68 19.28
N ASP A 527 -37.70 25.05 18.81
CA ASP A 527 -37.27 24.97 17.42
C ASP A 527 -36.57 23.63 17.16
N GLU A 528 -37.20 22.78 16.35
CA GLU A 528 -36.69 21.46 15.96
C GLU A 528 -36.07 21.44 14.56
N SER A 529 -35.88 22.60 13.92
CA SER A 529 -35.39 22.74 12.53
C SER A 529 -34.05 22.05 12.28
N ALA A 530 -33.17 21.99 13.28
CA ALA A 530 -31.89 21.30 13.19
C ALA A 530 -31.98 19.77 13.01
N LEU A 531 -33.10 19.16 13.42
CA LEU A 531 -33.34 17.71 13.31
C LEU A 531 -34.37 17.37 12.23
N THR A 532 -35.45 18.15 12.11
CA THR A 532 -36.54 17.87 11.17
C THR A 532 -36.39 18.60 9.84
N GLY A 533 -35.62 19.69 9.80
CA GLY A 533 -35.56 20.60 8.65
C GLY A 533 -36.77 21.54 8.54
N GLU A 534 -37.75 21.45 9.44
CA GLU A 534 -38.94 22.30 9.46
C GLU A 534 -38.70 23.52 10.36
N ALA A 535 -38.85 24.72 9.80
CA ALA A 535 -38.57 25.97 10.51
C ALA A 535 -39.70 26.43 11.45
N THR A 536 -40.82 25.72 11.51
CA THR A 536 -41.98 26.10 12.34
C THR A 536 -41.77 25.70 13.80
N PRO A 537 -41.83 26.65 14.76
CA PRO A 537 -41.73 26.34 16.17
C PRO A 537 -42.89 25.46 16.64
N ILE A 538 -42.61 24.53 17.55
CA ILE A 538 -43.60 23.59 18.09
C ILE A 538 -43.75 23.83 19.59
N ALA A 539 -44.99 24.04 20.03
CA ALA A 539 -45.33 24.09 21.45
C ALA A 539 -45.33 22.69 22.06
N LYS A 540 -44.68 22.54 23.21
CA LYS A 540 -44.54 21.27 23.91
C LYS A 540 -45.35 21.28 25.21
N VAL A 541 -45.80 20.10 25.64
CA VAL A 541 -46.69 19.93 26.80
C VAL A 541 -46.06 18.96 27.81
N PRO A 542 -46.19 19.18 29.13
CA PRO A 542 -45.71 18.23 30.13
C PRO A 542 -46.53 16.92 30.13
N ILE A 543 -45.91 15.82 30.55
CA ILE A 543 -46.63 14.57 30.79
C ILE A 543 -47.60 14.72 31.96
N ASP A 544 -48.76 14.09 31.85
CA ASP A 544 -49.81 14.13 32.86
C ASP A 544 -50.18 12.72 33.34
N SER A 545 -50.80 12.69 34.51
CA SER A 545 -51.38 11.52 35.17
C SER A 545 -52.36 10.71 34.31
N SER A 546 -53.00 11.34 33.31
CA SER A 546 -53.86 10.67 32.33
C SER A 546 -53.15 9.62 31.47
N LEU A 547 -51.82 9.71 31.31
CA LEU A 547 -51.02 8.82 30.46
C LEU A 547 -50.32 7.68 31.23
N GLN A 548 -50.59 7.50 32.53
CA GLN A 548 -49.83 6.60 33.41
C GLN A 548 -49.74 5.14 32.93
N GLY A 549 -50.74 4.65 32.20
CA GLY A 549 -50.76 3.27 31.67
C GLY A 549 -50.05 3.08 30.33
N GLU A 550 -49.60 4.15 29.67
CA GLU A 550 -49.06 4.07 28.31
C GLU A 550 -47.55 3.83 28.29
N ALA A 551 -47.13 2.97 27.36
CA ALA A 551 -45.71 2.75 27.08
C ALA A 551 -45.16 3.95 26.29
N TYR A 552 -44.03 4.48 26.75
CA TYR A 552 -43.39 5.59 26.07
C TYR A 552 -42.90 5.18 24.69
N SER A 553 -43.16 6.04 23.72
CA SER A 553 -42.60 5.95 22.37
C SER A 553 -42.32 7.36 21.88
N ALA A 554 -41.05 7.65 21.59
CA ALA A 554 -40.60 8.97 21.14
C ALA A 554 -41.35 9.48 19.89
N LYS A 555 -41.81 8.57 19.01
CA LYS A 555 -42.58 8.95 17.81
C LYS A 555 -44.01 9.37 18.13
N HIS A 556 -44.71 8.62 18.99
CA HIS A 556 -46.10 8.92 19.35
C HIS A 556 -46.21 10.05 20.38
N HIS A 557 -45.17 10.23 21.20
CA HIS A 557 -45.13 11.18 22.31
C HIS A 557 -44.19 12.37 22.04
N ALA A 558 -44.02 12.73 20.76
CA ALA A 558 -43.13 13.81 20.34
C ALA A 558 -43.48 15.17 20.98
N ILE A 559 -44.77 15.42 21.27
CA ILE A 559 -45.24 16.66 21.92
C ILE A 559 -44.73 16.78 23.37
N TYR A 560 -44.46 15.66 24.03
CA TYR A 560 -43.96 15.60 25.42
C TYR A 560 -42.43 15.52 25.50
N THR A 561 -41.76 15.44 24.35
CA THR A 561 -40.34 15.13 24.24
C THR A 561 -39.59 16.29 23.62
N VAL A 562 -38.42 16.60 24.18
CA VAL A 562 -37.47 17.57 23.64
C VAL A 562 -36.19 16.82 23.29
N SER A 563 -35.73 16.96 22.05
CA SER A 563 -34.59 16.20 21.52
C SER A 563 -33.30 16.99 21.59
N ALA A 564 -32.16 16.32 21.78
CA ALA A 564 -30.85 16.96 21.76
C ALA A 564 -30.56 17.62 20.40
N GLY A 565 -30.03 18.84 20.41
CA GLY A 565 -29.74 19.63 19.20
C GLY A 565 -30.86 20.57 18.77
N THR A 566 -32.03 20.52 19.42
CA THR A 566 -33.10 21.51 19.28
C THR A 566 -32.80 22.75 20.13
N THR A 567 -33.52 23.84 19.90
CA THR A 567 -33.34 25.10 20.66
C THR A 567 -34.65 25.50 21.34
N ILE A 568 -34.63 25.73 22.66
CA ILE A 568 -35.76 26.27 23.41
C ILE A 568 -35.81 27.78 23.15
N LEU A 569 -36.90 28.23 22.53
CA LEU A 569 -37.14 29.65 22.21
C LEU A 569 -37.81 30.36 23.38
N GLU A 570 -38.83 29.72 23.95
CA GLU A 570 -39.62 30.26 25.05
C GLU A 570 -39.80 29.20 26.14
N CYS A 571 -39.63 29.60 27.39
CA CYS A 571 -39.90 28.82 28.60
C CYS A 571 -40.50 29.75 29.66
N GLY A 572 -41.14 29.20 30.69
CA GLY A 572 -41.70 29.95 31.80
C GLY A 572 -40.63 30.74 32.56
N GLU A 573 -40.98 31.96 33.00
CA GLU A 573 -40.03 32.89 33.63
C GLU A 573 -39.58 32.44 35.04
N ASN A 574 -40.32 31.52 35.66
CA ASN A 574 -40.11 31.11 37.05
C ASN A 574 -38.99 30.06 37.25
N HIS A 575 -38.30 29.63 36.19
CA HIS A 575 -37.29 28.54 36.24
C HIS A 575 -37.80 27.24 36.91
N GLN A 576 -39.12 26.99 36.84
CA GLN A 576 -39.76 25.79 37.40
C GLN A 576 -40.17 24.77 36.33
N ASP A 577 -39.68 24.97 35.10
CA ASP A 577 -39.88 24.03 34.01
C ASP A 577 -38.80 22.96 34.10
N PHE A 578 -39.20 21.70 34.16
CA PHE A 578 -38.35 20.55 34.41
C PHE A 578 -38.54 19.47 33.35
N GLY A 579 -37.42 18.97 32.83
CA GLY A 579 -37.36 17.81 31.94
C GLY A 579 -36.57 16.66 32.56
N LEU A 580 -37.10 15.45 32.47
CA LEU A 580 -36.40 14.22 32.84
C LEU A 580 -35.54 13.76 31.66
N VAL A 581 -34.24 13.59 31.88
CA VAL A 581 -33.31 13.12 30.87
C VAL A 581 -33.56 11.64 30.57
N LEU A 582 -33.87 11.31 29.32
CA LEU A 582 -34.04 9.93 28.86
C LEU A 582 -32.77 9.32 28.32
N SER A 583 -32.00 10.10 27.55
CA SER A 583 -30.83 9.60 26.85
C SER A 583 -29.78 10.69 26.70
N THR A 584 -28.52 10.28 26.76
CA THR A 584 -27.34 11.15 26.65
C THR A 584 -26.35 10.58 25.62
N GLY A 585 -25.44 11.42 25.15
CA GLY A 585 -24.38 11.08 24.21
C GLY A 585 -24.92 10.48 22.92
N THR A 586 -24.36 9.33 22.54
CA THR A 586 -24.67 8.62 21.30
C THR A 586 -26.11 8.09 21.25
N PHE A 587 -26.79 7.92 22.39
CA PHE A 587 -28.16 7.37 22.41
C PHE A 587 -29.26 8.40 22.13
N THR A 588 -28.92 9.69 22.16
CA THR A 588 -29.83 10.80 21.80
C THR A 588 -30.21 10.72 20.32
N THR A 589 -31.26 11.44 19.92
CA THR A 589 -31.71 11.50 18.52
C THR A 589 -30.62 12.08 17.63
N LYS A 590 -29.98 13.19 18.06
CA LYS A 590 -28.79 13.75 17.40
C LYS A 590 -27.62 12.76 17.40
N GLY A 591 -27.36 12.10 18.51
CA GLY A 591 -26.26 11.13 18.67
C GLY A 591 -26.42 9.91 17.77
N LYS A 592 -27.64 9.37 17.64
CA LYS A 592 -27.98 8.26 16.74
C LYS A 592 -27.84 8.68 15.28
N LEU A 593 -28.35 9.85 14.89
CA LEU A 593 -28.17 10.38 13.55
C LEU A 593 -26.68 10.52 13.20
N LEU A 594 -25.89 11.15 14.09
CA LEU A 594 -24.46 11.30 13.89
C LEU A 594 -23.73 9.95 13.88
N SER A 595 -24.07 9.03 14.79
CA SER A 595 -23.50 7.69 14.79
C SER A 595 -23.82 6.96 13.50
N ASP A 596 -25.04 7.03 12.99
CA ASP A 596 -25.42 6.42 11.73
C ASP A 596 -24.66 7.04 10.55
N VAL A 597 -24.56 8.37 10.47
CA VAL A 597 -23.81 9.06 9.41
C VAL A 597 -22.30 8.78 9.47
N LEU A 598 -21.73 8.64 10.67
CA LEU A 598 -20.28 8.47 10.87
C LEU A 598 -19.82 7.02 10.89
N SER A 599 -20.68 6.11 11.35
CA SER A 599 -20.46 4.67 11.23
C SER A 599 -20.74 4.18 9.82
N TYR A 600 -21.51 4.94 9.04
CA TYR A 600 -21.66 4.71 7.61
C TYR A 600 -20.32 4.93 6.92
N GLN A 601 -19.80 3.87 6.29
CA GLN A 601 -18.60 4.00 5.47
C GLN A 601 -18.95 4.95 4.32
N ARG A 602 -18.25 6.10 4.26
CA ARG A 602 -18.32 6.99 3.09
C ARG A 602 -18.17 6.13 1.85
N HIS A 603 -19.01 6.39 0.86
CA HIS A 603 -18.99 5.67 -0.42
C HIS A 603 -17.54 5.56 -0.87
N LYS A 604 -17.00 4.32 -0.96
CA LYS A 604 -15.68 4.13 -1.55
C LYS A 604 -15.77 4.76 -2.93
N PHE A 605 -14.85 5.67 -3.23
CA PHE A 605 -14.82 6.25 -4.56
C PHE A 605 -14.55 5.11 -5.54
N LYS A 606 -15.24 5.12 -6.68
CA LYS A 606 -15.05 4.15 -7.77
C LYS A 606 -13.56 3.89 -8.06
N PHE A 607 -12.77 4.95 -8.01
CA PHE A 607 -11.32 4.93 -8.16
C PHE A 607 -10.57 4.07 -7.13
N ASP A 608 -10.96 4.05 -5.85
CA ASP A 608 -10.21 3.35 -4.79
C ASP A 608 -10.26 1.82 -4.93
N ASP A 609 -11.36 1.28 -5.45
CA ASP A 609 -11.50 -0.15 -5.72
C ASP A 609 -10.96 -0.53 -7.10
N GLU A 610 -11.15 0.33 -8.11
CA GLU A 610 -10.59 0.12 -9.45
C GLU A 610 -9.06 0.18 -9.46
N VAL A 611 -8.43 1.04 -8.66
CA VAL A 611 -6.95 1.12 -8.55
C VAL A 611 -6.35 -0.21 -8.14
N LYS A 612 -7.01 -1.00 -7.28
CA LYS A 612 -6.51 -2.33 -6.89
C LYS A 612 -6.50 -3.28 -8.09
N VAL A 613 -7.56 -3.26 -8.91
CA VAL A 613 -7.66 -4.06 -10.13
C VAL A 613 -6.61 -3.64 -11.14
N VAL A 614 -6.45 -2.34 -11.37
CA VAL A 614 -5.43 -1.79 -12.26
C VAL A 614 -4.04 -2.21 -11.80
N LEU A 615 -3.74 -2.14 -10.50
CA LEU A 615 -2.45 -2.59 -9.97
C LEU A 615 -2.24 -4.10 -10.15
N CYS A 616 -3.28 -4.94 -10.03
CA CYS A 616 -3.18 -6.35 -10.38
C CYS A 616 -2.89 -6.57 -11.87
N ILE A 617 -3.55 -5.83 -12.76
CA ILE A 617 -3.31 -5.91 -14.21
C ILE A 617 -1.87 -5.49 -14.54
N LEU A 618 -1.41 -4.37 -13.97
CA LEU A 618 -0.04 -3.89 -14.17
C LEU A 618 1.01 -4.88 -13.64
N LEU A 619 0.72 -5.57 -12.54
CA LEU A 619 1.61 -6.60 -11.98
C LEU A 619 1.67 -7.83 -12.90
N LEU A 620 0.54 -8.30 -13.41
CA LEU A 620 0.51 -9.40 -14.39
C LEU A 620 1.22 -9.04 -15.69
N GLN A 621 1.02 -7.81 -16.18
CA GLN A 621 1.73 -7.28 -17.33
C GLN A 621 3.24 -7.21 -17.06
N GLY A 622 3.65 -6.76 -15.88
CA GLY A 622 5.05 -6.72 -15.46
C GLY A 622 5.69 -8.12 -15.46
N ILE A 623 5.02 -9.12 -14.88
CA ILE A 623 5.49 -10.52 -14.90
C ILE A 623 5.63 -11.02 -16.34
N PHE A 624 4.62 -10.78 -17.18
CA PHE A 624 4.65 -11.20 -18.58
C PHE A 624 5.84 -10.58 -19.34
N LEU A 625 6.05 -9.27 -19.19
CA LEU A 625 7.17 -8.58 -19.83
C LEU A 625 8.52 -9.12 -19.34
N VAL A 626 8.67 -9.34 -18.04
CA VAL A 626 9.89 -9.93 -17.46
C VAL A 626 10.13 -11.31 -18.05
N THR A 627 9.11 -12.18 -18.10
CA THR A 627 9.26 -13.52 -18.70
C THR A 627 9.60 -13.48 -20.18
N MET A 628 9.03 -12.51 -20.92
CA MET A 628 9.32 -12.32 -22.34
C MET A 628 10.78 -11.91 -22.53
N VAL A 629 11.26 -10.96 -21.74
CA VAL A 629 12.66 -10.52 -21.78
C VAL A 629 13.61 -11.67 -21.46
N PHE A 630 13.34 -12.45 -20.41
CA PHE A 630 14.15 -13.63 -20.09
C PHE A 630 14.17 -14.68 -21.23
N HIS A 631 13.03 -14.90 -21.89
CA HIS A 631 12.96 -15.81 -23.04
C HIS A 631 13.78 -15.28 -24.23
N PHE A 632 13.66 -14.00 -24.57
CA PHE A 632 14.46 -13.39 -25.64
C PHE A 632 15.96 -13.44 -25.34
N LEU A 633 16.36 -13.21 -24.09
CA LEU A 633 17.76 -13.32 -23.67
C LEU A 633 18.28 -14.76 -23.81
N GLN A 634 17.48 -15.77 -23.46
CA GLN A 634 17.86 -17.18 -23.66
C GLN A 634 17.98 -17.55 -25.14
N ASP A 635 17.08 -17.05 -25.99
CA ASP A 635 17.14 -17.32 -27.43
C ASP A 635 18.39 -16.70 -28.06
N GLN A 636 18.76 -15.48 -27.69
CA GLN A 636 20.01 -14.86 -28.17
C GLN A 636 21.25 -15.66 -27.73
N VAL A 637 21.30 -16.14 -26.48
CA VAL A 637 22.40 -17.01 -26.01
C VAL A 637 22.44 -18.35 -26.76
N SER A 638 21.29 -18.88 -27.19
CA SER A 638 21.24 -20.14 -27.96
C SER A 638 21.72 -20.00 -29.41
N VAL A 639 21.61 -18.81 -30.01
CA VAL A 639 22.10 -18.52 -31.37
C VAL A 639 23.63 -18.44 -31.42
N PHE A 640 24.29 -18.14 -30.29
CA PHE A 640 25.76 -18.10 -30.18
C PHE A 640 26.42 -19.44 -29.81
N LYS A 641 25.65 -20.53 -29.64
CA LYS A 641 26.23 -21.89 -29.58
C LYS A 641 26.29 -22.47 -30.99
N PRO A 642 27.47 -22.56 -31.64
CA PRO A 642 27.58 -23.29 -32.89
C PRO A 642 27.34 -24.78 -32.64
N SER A 643 26.48 -25.38 -33.47
CA SER A 643 26.26 -26.83 -33.57
C SER A 643 27.37 -27.53 -34.33
#